data_AF-A0A8H5DJX8-F1
#
_entry.id   AF-A0A8H5DJX8-F1
#
_cell.length_a   1.000
_cell.length_b   1.000
_cell.length_c   1.000
_cell.angle_alpha   90.00
_cell.angle_beta   90.00
_cell.angle_gamma   90.00
#
_symmetry.space_group_name_H-M   'P 1'
#
loop_
_entity.id
_entity.type
_entity.pdbx_description
1 polymer ?
#
loop_
_entity_poly.entity_id
_entity_poly.type
_entity_poly.pdbx_seq_one_letter_code
_entity_poly.pdbx_strand_id
1 'polypeptide(L)'
;MQANIRVLGSLLALLISQNGAVQAAGVDGRDDTANSGTGEVVQGNYLAEEKFQLTDASLTHLADVDPEHAPLFYPENTVDKRSLGSSAKCKNFPGDALWPSDSIWRLLDLFTGGALIKTVPIGASCYNNLGAYDKARCSHIIDQWSNSSLHIADPTSVMWPLYQGRTCQPGESPSGKCSLGGYPSYVVDAHNVAHLQLAINFARSMNLRLVIKNTGHDFNGRSAGAGALSVWMQRFKSIQYLKSHKTKSYSGPALKVGAGVIGSELYEAAEKYGVTAVGGEGMSVGYAGGYLAGGGHSPLSPLYGMGADQILSLEVVTADGRFITASEDQNRDLFWALSGGGGSTYGVVTSYTVKAFPKIKAAVMSFSFSTGKTVSYDAFWAAVRAYWELLPTFNDAGNYEYWTLLHGESDTLNFGMAPWFAPNHTLAELKALVAPLFSAWKSLGIQFNVVESEHDSFHGAWAAGFPRETVGRASTKTAGRLFPRENFQDPTKFNKTFDALKSLSDNGGGLIGFGITGGPGPYPDNAVNPAWRDAAMWAISVVDFPEGSSWEFIAQRSKTLTNDWMKPWRDVTPGGGAYASEADVTEPNFKQSFYGAAKYERLLSIKDKVDPTGLFYALQGVGSDRCLKQKGTRFRTPISSLRQSLNMSFIAEQRESGAHGIVSAGYVPEATDVGYEGVSRGRLVRAGISNFVLCFYELGACLFISWYLLTCAENGVQQRPCYSRRDDLPVLDMSKSAVELAL
;
A
#
# COMPACT_ATOMS: atom_id res chain seq x y z
N MET A 1 27.52 11.36 36.28
CA MET A 1 28.67 12.18 35.85
C MET A 1 29.89 11.34 35.50
N GLN A 2 30.48 10.56 36.41
CA GLN A 2 31.68 9.73 36.10
C GLN A 2 31.47 8.68 34.99
N ALA A 3 30.26 8.12 34.83
CA ALA A 3 29.95 7.20 33.73
C ALA A 3 30.18 7.82 32.34
N ASN A 4 29.70 9.06 32.13
CA ASN A 4 29.85 9.80 30.87
C ASN A 4 31.34 10.01 30.49
N ILE A 5 32.22 10.14 31.49
CA ILE A 5 33.67 10.33 31.27
C ILE A 5 34.31 9.05 30.70
N ARG A 6 33.84 7.85 31.09
CA ARG A 6 34.32 6.59 30.50
C ARG A 6 33.88 6.43 29.04
N VAL A 7 32.62 6.76 28.72
CA VAL A 7 32.10 6.72 27.34
C VAL A 7 32.89 7.67 26.43
N LEU A 8 33.15 8.91 26.86
CA LEU A 8 34.00 9.84 26.11
C LEU A 8 35.46 9.34 25.99
N GLY A 9 36.00 8.68 27.02
CA GLY A 9 37.33 8.08 26.96
C GLY A 9 37.46 7.00 25.87
N SER A 10 36.49 6.08 25.79
CA SER A 10 36.46 5.04 24.76
C SER A 10 36.26 5.61 23.35
N LEU A 11 35.36 6.59 23.17
CA LEU A 11 35.20 7.27 21.87
C LEU A 11 36.49 7.98 21.43
N LEU A 12 37.21 8.62 22.35
CA LEU A 12 38.44 9.33 22.01
C LEU A 12 39.56 8.36 21.60
N ALA A 13 39.65 7.20 22.25
CA ALA A 13 40.59 6.14 21.86
C ALA A 13 40.29 5.59 20.45
N LEU A 14 39.01 5.42 20.10
CA LEU A 14 38.58 4.95 18.78
C LEU A 14 38.88 5.98 17.66
N LEU A 15 38.65 7.27 17.92
CA LEU A 15 39.00 8.35 16.98
C LEU A 15 40.51 8.49 16.78
N ILE A 16 41.31 8.20 17.81
CA ILE A 16 42.78 8.22 17.71
C ILE A 16 43.30 7.01 16.92
N SER A 17 42.70 5.82 17.03
CA SER A 17 43.12 4.66 16.23
C SER A 17 42.74 4.79 14.76
N GLN A 18 41.56 5.33 14.44
CA GLN A 18 41.10 5.51 13.05
C GLN A 18 41.96 6.50 12.24
N ASN A 19 42.43 7.60 12.86
CA ASN A 19 43.33 8.55 12.20
C ASN A 19 44.73 7.97 11.89
N GLY A 20 45.13 6.84 12.50
CA GLY A 20 46.45 6.23 12.28
C GLY A 20 46.65 5.53 10.94
N ALA A 21 45.57 5.28 10.17
CA ALA A 21 45.63 4.51 8.93
C ALA A 21 45.71 5.35 7.64
N VAL A 22 45.45 6.66 7.71
CA VAL A 22 45.18 7.49 6.52
C VAL A 22 46.45 8.09 5.91
N GLN A 23 47.50 7.28 5.67
CA GLN A 23 48.72 7.80 5.03
C GLN A 23 49.64 6.81 4.27
N ALA A 24 49.10 5.82 3.53
CA ALA A 24 49.93 5.04 2.57
C ALA A 24 49.16 4.32 1.42
N ALA A 25 48.49 5.03 0.51
CA ALA A 25 48.17 4.55 -0.85
C ALA A 25 47.70 5.69 -1.76
N GLY A 26 47.84 5.55 -3.08
CA GLY A 26 47.26 6.50 -4.04
C GLY A 26 47.36 6.05 -5.50
N VAL A 27 46.47 6.62 -6.32
CA VAL A 27 46.30 6.45 -7.78
C VAL A 27 45.54 5.20 -8.25
N ASP A 28 44.48 5.47 -9.02
CA ASP A 28 43.66 4.62 -9.90
C ASP A 28 43.01 3.32 -9.37
N GLY A 29 41.70 3.43 -9.15
CA GLY A 29 40.76 2.34 -8.87
C GLY A 29 39.49 2.90 -8.25
N ARG A 30 38.29 2.39 -8.60
CA ARG A 30 37.08 2.68 -7.83
C ARG A 30 37.08 1.77 -6.60
N ASP A 31 37.32 2.36 -5.44
CA ASP A 31 37.35 1.65 -4.17
C ASP A 31 36.02 1.87 -3.44
N ASP A 32 35.11 0.90 -3.60
CA ASP A 32 33.81 0.85 -2.91
C ASP A 32 33.93 0.12 -1.55
N THR A 33 35.08 0.20 -0.87
CA THR A 33 35.29 -0.41 0.45
C THR A 33 35.22 0.59 1.62
N ALA A 34 34.99 0.07 2.82
CA ALA A 34 34.93 0.81 4.08
C ALA A 34 33.82 1.89 4.23
N ASN A 35 32.55 1.47 4.16
CA ASN A 35 31.57 2.02 5.10
C ASN A 35 31.64 1.19 6.40
N SER A 36 32.03 1.80 7.53
CA SER A 36 32.51 1.10 8.73
C SER A 36 31.40 0.65 9.69
N GLY A 37 30.33 0.05 9.16
CA GLY A 37 29.26 -0.56 9.95
C GLY A 37 29.64 -1.94 10.50
N THR A 38 28.86 -2.43 11.47
CA THR A 38 29.05 -3.78 12.03
C THR A 38 28.53 -4.85 11.07
N GLY A 39 29.38 -5.81 10.71
CA GLY A 39 29.03 -6.98 9.89
C GLY A 39 30.26 -7.62 9.25
N GLU A 40 30.04 -8.71 8.52
CA GLU A 40 31.07 -9.49 7.83
C GLU A 40 30.65 -9.86 6.41
N VAL A 41 31.64 -10.12 5.54
CA VAL A 41 31.44 -10.56 4.14
C VAL A 41 31.25 -12.07 4.07
N VAL A 42 30.01 -12.50 3.88
CA VAL A 42 29.59 -13.90 3.74
C VAL A 42 29.73 -14.37 2.29
N GLN A 43 30.17 -15.63 2.10
CA GLN A 43 30.30 -16.26 0.80
C GLN A 43 29.00 -16.96 0.36
N GLY A 44 28.64 -16.84 -0.92
CA GLY A 44 27.45 -17.47 -1.49
C GLY A 44 27.03 -16.85 -2.83
N ASN A 45 25.94 -17.36 -3.42
CA ASN A 45 25.35 -16.82 -4.65
C ASN A 45 24.44 -15.60 -4.37
N TYR A 46 25.04 -14.63 -3.68
CA TYR A 46 24.42 -13.42 -3.18
C TYR A 46 24.80 -12.22 -4.06
N LEU A 47 23.88 -11.25 -4.18
CA LEU A 47 24.16 -9.93 -4.76
C LEU A 47 25.18 -9.17 -3.89
N ALA A 48 25.74 -8.05 -4.36
CA ALA A 48 26.79 -7.34 -3.63
C ALA A 48 26.31 -6.87 -2.25
N GLU A 49 25.11 -6.33 -2.19
CA GLU A 49 24.39 -5.80 -1.02
C GLU A 49 23.97 -6.92 -0.05
N GLU A 50 23.83 -8.15 -0.55
CA GLU A 50 23.45 -9.33 0.24
C GLU A 50 24.63 -9.98 0.97
N LYS A 51 25.88 -9.66 0.61
CA LYS A 51 27.07 -10.32 1.18
C LYS A 51 27.48 -9.78 2.54
N PHE A 52 27.19 -8.53 2.87
CA PHE A 52 27.56 -7.94 4.17
C PHE A 52 26.42 -8.13 5.18
N GLN A 53 26.63 -8.97 6.18
CA GLN A 53 25.60 -9.50 7.09
C GLN A 53 26.08 -9.46 8.55
N LEU A 54 25.15 -9.48 9.51
CA LEU A 54 25.47 -9.81 10.91
C LEU A 54 25.63 -11.33 11.05
N THR A 55 26.84 -11.78 11.37
CA THR A 55 27.15 -13.16 11.77
C THR A 55 27.24 -13.27 13.30
N ASP A 56 27.31 -14.48 13.85
CA ASP A 56 27.55 -14.69 15.30
C ASP A 56 28.88 -14.07 15.78
N ALA A 57 29.88 -13.97 14.90
CA ALA A 57 31.14 -13.29 15.19
C ALA A 57 30.95 -11.76 15.22
N SER A 58 30.18 -11.20 14.29
CA SER A 58 29.82 -9.77 14.29
C SER A 58 28.99 -9.39 15.53
N LEU A 59 28.09 -10.27 15.97
CA LEU A 59 27.32 -10.09 17.21
C LEU A 59 28.22 -10.16 18.46
N THR A 60 29.25 -11.01 18.43
CA THR A 60 30.28 -11.04 19.50
C THR A 60 31.04 -9.72 19.56
N HIS A 61 31.43 -9.15 18.42
CA HIS A 61 32.09 -7.85 18.38
C HIS A 61 31.21 -6.70 18.92
N LEU A 62 29.88 -6.74 18.70
CA LEU A 62 28.97 -5.78 19.34
C LEU A 62 29.02 -5.85 20.87
N ALA A 63 29.10 -7.06 21.45
CA ALA A 63 29.25 -7.24 22.90
C ALA A 63 30.56 -6.68 23.46
N ASP A 64 31.66 -6.75 22.70
CA ASP A 64 32.94 -6.18 23.11
C ASP A 64 32.91 -4.63 23.11
N VAL A 65 32.09 -4.02 22.24
CA VAL A 65 31.98 -2.56 22.08
C VAL A 65 30.95 -1.93 23.05
N ASP A 66 29.77 -2.52 23.19
CA ASP A 66 28.74 -2.10 24.16
C ASP A 66 27.95 -3.31 24.71
N PRO A 67 28.43 -3.97 25.78
CA PRO A 67 27.77 -5.15 26.34
C PRO A 67 26.42 -4.85 27.02
N GLU A 68 26.10 -3.59 27.31
CA GLU A 68 24.81 -3.21 27.93
C GLU A 68 23.69 -3.11 26.87
N HIS A 69 24.05 -2.71 25.64
CA HIS A 69 23.10 -2.40 24.57
C HIS A 69 23.18 -3.33 23.35
N ALA A 70 24.26 -4.11 23.16
CA ALA A 70 24.37 -5.09 22.08
C ALA A 70 23.13 -6.02 21.95
N PRO A 71 22.50 -6.52 23.04
CA PRO A 71 21.29 -7.34 22.95
C PRO A 71 20.08 -6.67 22.27
N LEU A 72 20.07 -5.33 22.12
CA LEU A 72 19.03 -4.64 21.33
C LEU A 72 19.08 -5.03 19.84
N PHE A 73 20.26 -5.41 19.35
CA PHE A 73 20.58 -5.67 17.95
C PHE A 73 20.64 -7.16 17.60
N TYR A 74 20.41 -8.04 18.57
CA TYR A 74 20.52 -9.49 18.43
C TYR A 74 19.25 -10.12 17.81
N PRO A 75 19.36 -11.25 17.07
CA PRO A 75 18.23 -12.08 16.68
C PRO A 75 17.39 -12.59 17.87
N GLU A 76 16.13 -12.96 17.66
CA GLU A 76 15.22 -13.34 18.77
C GLU A 76 15.63 -14.61 19.55
N ASN A 77 16.48 -15.46 18.95
CA ASN A 77 16.92 -16.72 19.55
C ASN A 77 18.20 -16.62 20.40
N THR A 78 18.93 -15.49 20.33
CA THR A 78 20.27 -15.34 20.95
C THR A 78 20.20 -14.59 22.29
N VAL A 79 19.82 -15.34 23.33
CA VAL A 79 19.95 -15.04 24.79
C VAL A 79 19.16 -13.82 25.30
N ASP A 80 18.62 -13.94 26.52
CA ASP A 80 17.91 -12.91 27.27
C ASP A 80 16.86 -12.11 26.50
N LYS A 81 15.68 -12.73 26.37
CA LYS A 81 14.42 -12.01 26.18
C LYS A 81 14.27 -10.93 27.27
N ARG A 82 14.63 -9.68 26.97
CA ARG A 82 14.11 -8.51 27.68
C ARG A 82 12.59 -8.57 27.56
N SER A 83 11.92 -9.06 28.61
CA SER A 83 10.47 -9.16 28.70
C SER A 83 9.86 -7.78 28.97
N LEU A 84 10.06 -6.85 28.03
CA LEU A 84 9.13 -5.76 27.78
C LEU A 84 7.77 -6.42 27.56
N GLY A 85 6.94 -6.38 28.60
CA GLY A 85 5.86 -7.35 28.77
C GLY A 85 4.88 -7.34 27.60
N SER A 86 4.29 -8.51 27.32
CA SER A 86 3.22 -8.69 26.33
C SER A 86 1.93 -7.91 26.66
N SER A 87 1.94 -7.08 27.71
CA SER A 87 0.98 -6.05 28.05
C SER A 87 1.13 -4.74 27.24
N ALA A 88 2.19 -4.57 26.45
CA ALA A 88 2.44 -3.37 25.63
C ALA A 88 1.46 -3.26 24.43
N LYS A 89 0.25 -2.75 24.68
CA LYS A 89 -0.86 -2.60 23.71
C LYS A 89 -0.60 -1.64 22.53
N CYS A 90 0.55 -0.98 22.47
CA CYS A 90 0.92 0.00 21.45
C CYS A 90 2.41 -0.11 21.12
N LYS A 91 2.81 0.36 19.92
CA LYS A 91 4.21 0.69 19.63
C LYS A 91 4.60 2.00 20.34
N ASN A 92 5.87 2.12 20.72
CA ASN A 92 6.43 3.32 21.33
C ASN A 92 6.46 4.48 20.31
N PHE A 93 6.11 5.69 20.75
CA PHE A 93 5.99 6.89 19.90
C PHE A 93 6.85 8.04 20.47
N PRO A 94 7.32 9.01 19.65
CA PRO A 94 8.06 10.17 20.15
C PRO A 94 7.36 10.89 21.30
N GLY A 95 8.05 11.03 22.43
CA GLY A 95 7.52 11.62 23.66
C GLY A 95 6.94 10.63 24.68
N ASP A 96 6.84 9.33 24.36
CA ASP A 96 6.56 8.29 25.35
C ASP A 96 7.80 7.94 26.19
N ALA A 97 7.60 7.54 27.45
CA ALA A 97 8.70 7.25 28.38
C ALA A 97 9.60 6.05 27.99
N LEU A 98 9.17 5.24 27.02
CA LEU A 98 9.93 4.13 26.43
C LEU A 98 10.41 4.43 24.99
N TRP A 99 10.31 5.67 24.53
CA TRP A 99 10.96 6.11 23.30
C TRP A 99 12.48 6.09 23.49
N PRO A 100 13.29 5.59 22.52
CA PRO A 100 14.74 5.57 22.69
C PRO A 100 15.31 6.99 22.84
N SER A 101 16.22 7.18 23.78
CA SER A 101 16.96 8.44 23.95
C SER A 101 17.93 8.68 22.79
N ASP A 102 18.37 9.92 22.60
CA ASP A 102 19.35 10.25 21.56
C ASP A 102 20.68 9.46 21.69
N SER A 103 21.04 8.97 22.88
CA SER A 103 22.18 8.05 23.06
C SER A 103 21.92 6.67 22.45
N ILE A 104 20.72 6.11 22.62
CA ILE A 104 20.34 4.81 22.04
C ILE A 104 20.17 4.90 20.52
N TRP A 105 19.67 6.04 20.00
CA TRP A 105 19.67 6.31 18.55
C TRP A 105 21.09 6.39 17.98
N ARG A 106 22.05 7.01 18.68
CA ARG A 106 23.47 7.05 18.27
C ARG A 106 24.15 5.68 18.24
N LEU A 107 23.69 4.69 19.01
CA LEU A 107 24.21 3.31 18.91
C LEU A 107 23.75 2.62 17.62
N LEU A 108 22.49 2.81 17.22
CA LEU A 108 22.03 2.33 15.90
C LEU A 108 22.77 3.03 14.76
N ASP A 109 23.02 4.34 14.88
CA ASP A 109 23.81 5.10 13.91
C ASP A 109 25.26 4.58 13.80
N LEU A 110 25.93 4.42 14.95
CA LEU A 110 27.29 3.87 15.03
C LEU A 110 27.40 2.48 14.40
N PHE A 111 26.52 1.54 14.78
CA PHE A 111 26.57 0.17 14.26
C PHE A 111 26.13 0.06 12.79
N THR A 112 25.36 1.02 12.27
CA THR A 112 25.05 1.12 10.82
C THR A 112 26.05 1.97 10.04
N GLY A 113 27.19 2.37 10.63
CA GLY A 113 28.23 3.13 9.95
C GLY A 113 27.81 4.56 9.56
N GLY A 114 26.94 5.20 10.32
CA GLY A 114 26.43 6.55 10.00
C GLY A 114 25.22 6.57 9.06
N ALA A 115 24.53 5.44 8.87
CA ALA A 115 23.40 5.34 7.94
C ALA A 115 22.04 5.71 8.56
N LEU A 116 21.99 6.23 9.80
CA LEU A 116 20.75 6.62 10.47
C LEU A 116 20.41 8.11 10.24
N ILE A 117 19.48 8.34 9.33
CA ILE A 117 18.97 9.68 9.01
C ILE A 117 17.87 10.06 10.01
N LYS A 118 18.05 11.15 10.76
CA LYS A 118 16.96 11.81 11.52
C LYS A 118 16.08 12.58 10.54
N THR A 119 14.77 12.30 10.51
CA THR A 119 13.90 12.80 9.45
C THR A 119 13.81 14.32 9.44
N VAL A 120 14.21 14.91 8.30
CA VAL A 120 13.79 16.24 7.85
C VAL A 120 12.86 16.01 6.65
N PRO A 121 11.56 16.40 6.71
CA PRO A 121 10.66 16.27 5.57
C PRO A 121 11.20 17.00 4.34
N ILE A 122 11.06 16.44 3.14
CA ILE A 122 11.53 17.03 1.88
C ILE A 122 11.13 18.51 1.73
N GLY A 123 9.87 18.84 2.01
CA GLY A 123 9.33 20.20 1.92
C GLY A 123 9.82 21.18 3.00
N ALA A 124 10.59 20.73 4.00
CA ALA A 124 11.05 21.60 5.10
C ALA A 124 11.95 22.76 4.64
N SER A 125 12.62 22.60 3.49
CA SER A 125 13.35 23.66 2.80
C SER A 125 12.50 24.89 2.46
N CYS A 126 11.18 24.73 2.34
CA CYS A 126 10.25 25.83 2.10
C CYS A 126 9.80 26.58 3.37
N TYR A 127 10.26 26.20 4.57
CA TYR A 127 9.73 26.75 5.83
C TYR A 127 10.80 27.12 6.88
N ASN A 128 10.63 28.29 7.50
CA ASN A 128 11.53 28.77 8.55
C ASN A 128 11.43 27.93 9.85
N ASN A 129 10.28 27.33 10.14
CA ASN A 129 9.94 26.84 11.48
C ASN A 129 10.70 25.57 11.94
N LEU A 130 11.51 24.95 11.08
CA LEU A 130 12.37 23.81 11.42
C LEU A 130 13.87 24.13 11.27
N GLY A 131 14.24 25.38 10.97
CA GLY A 131 15.65 25.77 10.76
C GLY A 131 16.29 25.21 9.48
N ALA A 132 15.49 24.62 8.58
CA ALA A 132 15.93 23.95 7.36
C ALA A 132 15.71 24.78 6.08
N TYR A 133 15.32 26.05 6.20
CA TYR A 133 14.93 26.90 5.06
C TYR A 133 16.07 27.10 4.07
N ASP A 134 15.81 26.76 2.81
CA ASP A 134 16.68 26.99 1.66
C ASP A 134 15.77 27.32 0.46
N LYS A 135 15.84 28.57 -0.01
CA LYS A 135 15.04 29.05 -1.13
C LYS A 135 15.33 28.28 -2.43
N ALA A 136 16.59 27.96 -2.72
CA ALA A 136 16.97 27.29 -3.95
C ALA A 136 16.52 25.82 -3.95
N ARG A 137 16.68 25.13 -2.81
CA ARG A 137 16.16 23.76 -2.63
C ARG A 137 14.63 23.74 -2.65
N CYS A 138 13.96 24.72 -2.05
CA CYS A 138 12.51 24.85 -2.10
C CYS A 138 11.99 25.02 -3.55
N SER A 139 12.52 25.98 -4.31
CA SER A 139 12.14 26.17 -5.72
C SER A 139 12.34 24.90 -6.54
N HIS A 140 13.51 24.26 -6.44
CA HIS A 140 13.75 22.98 -7.14
C HIS A 140 12.74 21.87 -6.75
N ILE A 141 12.30 21.80 -5.49
CA ILE A 141 11.29 20.83 -5.05
C ILE A 141 9.91 21.19 -5.60
N ILE A 142 9.55 22.47 -5.69
CA ILE A 142 8.31 22.93 -6.38
C ILE A 142 8.37 22.50 -7.85
N ASP A 143 9.44 22.87 -8.56
CA ASP A 143 9.66 22.60 -9.99
C ASP A 143 9.69 21.11 -10.35
N GLN A 144 9.96 20.23 -9.38
CA GLN A 144 10.07 18.78 -9.55
C GLN A 144 9.04 17.97 -8.74
N TRP A 145 8.04 18.60 -8.13
CA TRP A 145 7.09 17.91 -7.24
C TRP A 145 6.27 16.82 -7.94
N SER A 146 6.03 16.98 -9.24
CA SER A 146 5.35 16.00 -10.10
C SER A 146 6.25 14.87 -10.63
N ASN A 147 7.58 15.00 -10.50
CA ASN A 147 8.55 14.04 -11.03
C ASN A 147 8.81 12.92 -10.02
N SER A 148 8.44 11.69 -10.37
CA SER A 148 8.62 10.49 -9.54
C SER A 148 10.07 10.28 -9.05
N SER A 149 11.06 10.74 -9.82
CA SER A 149 12.49 10.67 -9.47
C SER A 149 12.84 11.43 -8.18
N LEU A 150 12.20 12.58 -7.92
CA LEU A 150 12.43 13.39 -6.71
C LEU A 150 12.03 12.62 -5.44
N HIS A 151 10.90 11.92 -5.50
CA HIS A 151 10.34 11.17 -4.37
C HIS A 151 11.07 9.85 -4.11
N ILE A 152 11.64 9.25 -5.17
CA ILE A 152 12.53 8.08 -5.07
C ILE A 152 13.82 8.46 -4.34
N ALA A 153 14.45 9.57 -4.72
CA ALA A 153 15.76 9.99 -4.24
C ALA A 153 15.77 10.52 -2.79
N ASP A 154 14.60 10.86 -2.24
CA ASP A 154 14.47 11.31 -0.84
C ASP A 154 14.16 10.12 0.11
N PRO A 155 14.86 9.98 1.25
CA PRO A 155 14.63 8.87 2.20
C PRO A 155 13.25 8.89 2.86
N THR A 156 12.55 10.02 2.84
CA THR A 156 11.38 10.31 3.68
C THR A 156 10.11 10.53 2.88
N SER A 157 10.22 11.03 1.64
CA SER A 157 9.09 11.39 0.77
C SER A 157 8.32 10.17 0.26
N VAL A 158 7.03 10.36 -0.05
CA VAL A 158 6.20 9.42 -0.81
C VAL A 158 5.44 10.17 -1.91
N MET A 159 5.08 9.45 -2.97
CA MET A 159 4.44 10.00 -4.17
C MET A 159 2.98 10.44 -3.93
N TRP A 160 2.36 9.96 -2.85
CA TRP A 160 0.99 10.26 -2.43
C TRP A 160 0.96 10.96 -1.06
N PRO A 161 1.35 12.26 -0.99
CA PRO A 161 1.54 12.99 0.28
C PRO A 161 0.26 13.17 1.14
N LEU A 162 -0.92 12.87 0.59
CA LEU A 162 -2.16 12.68 1.35
C LEU A 162 -1.96 11.77 2.57
N TYR A 163 -1.24 10.65 2.39
CA TYR A 163 -1.02 9.65 3.44
C TYR A 163 0.06 10.03 4.46
N GLN A 164 0.88 11.04 4.15
CA GLN A 164 1.72 11.74 5.11
C GLN A 164 0.98 12.85 5.86
N GLY A 165 -0.28 13.13 5.50
CA GLY A 165 -1.13 14.10 6.18
C GLY A 165 -0.92 15.54 5.73
N ARG A 166 -0.30 15.77 4.56
CA ARG A 166 -0.08 17.12 3.98
C ARG A 166 0.64 18.11 4.92
N THR A 167 1.36 17.62 5.94
CA THR A 167 1.90 18.42 7.06
C THR A 167 3.17 19.20 6.75
N CYS A 168 3.74 18.97 5.57
CA CYS A 168 4.86 19.70 5.00
C CYS A 168 4.85 19.46 3.49
N GLN A 169 4.24 20.37 2.74
CA GLN A 169 4.24 20.37 1.27
C GLN A 169 5.17 21.49 0.80
N PRO A 170 5.76 21.42 -0.40
CA PRO A 170 6.43 22.59 -0.93
C PRO A 170 5.43 23.74 -1.15
N GLY A 171 5.90 24.98 -1.03
CA GLY A 171 5.06 26.16 -1.17
C GLY A 171 5.82 27.45 -0.92
N GLU A 172 5.34 28.56 -1.48
CA GLU A 172 6.11 29.81 -1.61
C GLU A 172 6.18 30.68 -0.35
N SER A 173 5.61 30.24 0.79
CA SER A 173 5.47 31.04 2.01
C SER A 173 6.31 30.49 3.17
N PRO A 174 7.51 31.06 3.45
CA PRO A 174 8.40 30.59 4.52
C PRO A 174 7.85 30.70 5.94
N SER A 175 6.79 31.51 6.12
CA SER A 175 6.05 31.69 7.37
C SER A 175 4.96 30.62 7.62
N GLY A 176 4.77 29.67 6.69
CA GLY A 176 3.94 28.49 6.92
C GLY A 176 4.53 27.51 7.95
N LYS A 177 3.85 26.38 8.17
CA LYS A 177 4.22 25.40 9.21
C LYS A 177 4.45 24.00 8.65
N CYS A 178 5.73 23.62 8.55
CA CYS A 178 6.15 22.23 8.37
C CYS A 178 6.12 21.45 9.68
N SER A 179 5.69 20.19 9.63
CA SER A 179 5.86 19.22 10.73
C SER A 179 5.86 17.77 10.20
N LEU A 180 6.42 16.84 10.99
CA LEU A 180 6.59 15.43 10.60
C LEU A 180 5.27 14.73 10.20
N GLY A 181 4.15 14.99 10.86
CA GLY A 181 2.86 14.37 10.50
C GLY A 181 2.93 12.84 10.37
N GLY A 182 2.71 12.33 9.15
CA GLY A 182 2.82 10.91 8.80
C GLY A 182 4.20 10.43 8.30
N TYR A 183 5.21 11.29 8.23
CA TYR A 183 6.59 10.91 7.96
C TYR A 183 7.17 10.06 9.12
N PRO A 184 8.14 9.16 8.88
CA PRO A 184 8.87 8.46 9.95
C PRO A 184 9.68 9.42 10.81
N SER A 185 10.09 9.02 12.02
CA SER A 185 10.98 9.83 12.88
C SER A 185 12.45 9.70 12.50
N TYR A 186 12.83 8.51 12.05
CA TYR A 186 14.18 8.15 11.61
C TYR A 186 14.09 7.21 10.41
N VAL A 187 15.12 7.21 9.56
CA VAL A 187 15.26 6.32 8.40
C VAL A 187 16.66 5.70 8.42
N VAL A 188 16.76 4.38 8.28
CA VAL A 188 18.03 3.72 7.92
C VAL A 188 18.12 3.68 6.40
N ASP A 189 19.15 4.31 5.85
CA ASP A 189 19.53 4.11 4.45
C ASP A 189 20.20 2.73 4.35
N ALA A 190 19.49 1.75 3.77
CA ALA A 190 19.92 0.37 3.79
C ALA A 190 20.79 0.06 2.57
N HIS A 191 22.10 -0.04 2.81
CA HIS A 191 23.12 -0.34 1.77
C HIS A 191 23.43 -1.84 1.68
N ASN A 192 23.07 -2.62 2.71
CA ASN A 192 23.38 -4.04 2.83
C ASN A 192 22.44 -4.76 3.80
N VAL A 193 22.53 -6.10 3.87
CA VAL A 193 21.74 -6.96 4.77
C VAL A 193 21.97 -6.66 6.26
N ALA A 194 23.22 -6.37 6.69
CA ALA A 194 23.50 -6.05 8.09
C ALA A 194 22.68 -4.83 8.59
N HIS A 195 22.54 -3.76 7.78
CA HIS A 195 21.71 -2.59 8.12
C HIS A 195 20.25 -2.99 8.36
N LEU A 196 19.73 -3.96 7.59
CA LEU A 196 18.37 -4.47 7.77
C LEU A 196 18.23 -5.24 9.09
N GLN A 197 19.18 -6.14 9.38
CA GLN A 197 19.18 -6.93 10.61
C GLN A 197 19.27 -6.04 11.85
N LEU A 198 20.19 -5.07 11.85
CA LEU A 198 20.31 -4.04 12.91
C LEU A 198 18.98 -3.30 13.12
N ALA A 199 18.36 -2.79 12.03
CA ALA A 199 17.12 -2.02 12.11
C ALA A 199 15.91 -2.87 12.57
N ILE A 200 15.79 -4.11 12.09
CA ILE A 200 14.72 -5.06 12.46
C ILE A 200 14.84 -5.46 13.93
N ASN A 201 16.04 -5.85 14.37
CA ASN A 201 16.29 -6.25 15.75
C ASN A 201 16.07 -5.08 16.70
N PHE A 202 16.62 -3.90 16.39
CA PHE A 202 16.40 -2.68 17.18
C PHE A 202 14.92 -2.30 17.26
N ALA A 203 14.16 -2.35 16.15
CA ALA A 203 12.73 -2.04 16.14
C ALA A 203 11.90 -3.04 16.93
N ARG A 204 12.26 -4.34 16.93
CA ARG A 204 11.65 -5.36 17.78
C ARG A 204 11.97 -5.09 19.26
N SER A 205 13.24 -4.95 19.60
CA SER A 205 13.76 -4.77 20.97
C SER A 205 13.27 -3.47 21.63
N MET A 206 13.10 -2.39 20.86
CA MET A 206 12.58 -1.10 21.36
C MET A 206 11.05 -0.94 21.14
N ASN A 207 10.36 -1.99 20.70
CA ASN A 207 8.92 -2.01 20.38
C ASN A 207 8.47 -0.79 19.54
N LEU A 208 9.24 -0.48 18.50
CA LEU A 208 8.96 0.61 17.57
C LEU A 208 7.98 0.18 16.48
N ARG A 209 7.37 1.16 15.81
CA ARG A 209 6.74 0.92 14.51
C ARG A 209 7.85 0.84 13.46
N LEU A 210 7.96 -0.30 12.79
CA LEU A 210 8.82 -0.45 11.61
C LEU A 210 8.02 -0.09 10.34
N VAL A 211 8.66 0.59 9.39
CA VAL A 211 8.12 0.91 8.05
C VAL A 211 9.17 0.58 7.01
N ILE A 212 8.78 -0.09 5.92
CA ILE A 212 9.67 -0.38 4.80
C ILE A 212 9.30 0.54 3.63
N LYS A 213 10.25 1.38 3.18
CA LYS A 213 10.10 2.22 1.99
C LYS A 213 10.99 1.70 0.88
N ASN A 214 10.39 1.33 -0.24
CA ASN A 214 11.12 1.24 -1.50
C ASN A 214 11.12 2.62 -2.18
N THR A 215 10.33 2.81 -3.24
CA THR A 215 10.23 4.08 -3.98
C THR A 215 9.31 5.11 -3.32
N GLY A 216 8.31 4.66 -2.54
CA GLY A 216 7.26 5.52 -1.98
C GLY A 216 6.01 5.66 -2.87
N HIS A 217 5.84 4.78 -3.86
CA HIS A 217 4.74 4.78 -4.84
C HIS A 217 3.38 4.26 -4.29
N ASP A 218 3.30 3.86 -3.01
CA ASP A 218 2.17 3.13 -2.45
C ASP A 218 0.91 4.01 -2.30
N PHE A 219 -0.11 3.77 -3.13
CA PHE A 219 -1.41 4.46 -3.12
C PHE A 219 -2.18 4.34 -1.80
N ASN A 220 -1.78 3.44 -0.90
CA ASN A 220 -2.46 3.14 0.36
C ASN A 220 -1.66 3.58 1.60
N GLY A 221 -0.58 4.34 1.41
CA GLY A 221 0.23 4.90 2.50
C GLY A 221 1.05 3.88 3.30
N ARG A 222 1.17 2.64 2.83
CA ARG A 222 1.78 1.51 3.56
C ARG A 222 3.30 1.62 3.70
N SER A 223 3.93 2.49 2.90
CA SER A 223 5.36 2.83 2.98
C SER A 223 5.65 4.12 3.78
N ALA A 224 4.69 4.61 4.59
CA ALA A 224 4.86 5.77 5.46
C ALA A 224 4.30 5.49 6.88
N GLY A 225 4.69 6.31 7.86
CA GLY A 225 4.16 6.17 9.21
C GLY A 225 4.74 7.11 10.26
N ALA A 226 3.86 7.90 10.89
CA ALA A 226 4.20 8.73 12.04
C ALA A 226 4.88 7.89 13.15
N GLY A 227 5.96 8.44 13.73
CA GLY A 227 6.66 7.83 14.86
C GLY A 227 7.48 6.59 14.53
N ALA A 228 7.57 6.20 13.25
CA ALA A 228 8.26 4.98 12.84
C ALA A 228 9.78 5.13 12.75
N LEU A 229 10.49 3.99 12.88
CA LEU A 229 11.76 3.78 12.20
C LEU A 229 11.43 3.25 10.79
N SER A 230 11.93 3.94 9.77
CA SER A 230 11.83 3.47 8.38
C SER A 230 13.12 2.81 7.93
N VAL A 231 13.03 1.84 7.02
CA VAL A 231 14.15 1.24 6.31
C VAL A 231 13.96 1.52 4.83
N TRP A 232 14.95 2.15 4.20
CA TRP A 232 14.88 2.62 2.81
C TRP A 232 15.73 1.72 1.90
N MET A 233 15.07 1.05 0.96
CA MET A 233 15.63 -0.07 0.19
C MET A 233 16.33 0.34 -1.12
N GLN A 234 16.41 1.63 -1.44
CA GLN A 234 16.79 2.10 -2.79
C GLN A 234 18.26 1.87 -3.19
N ARG A 235 19.10 1.28 -2.34
CA ARG A 235 20.50 0.94 -2.68
C ARG A 235 20.68 -0.49 -3.19
N PHE A 236 19.69 -1.37 -2.99
CA PHE A 236 19.70 -2.75 -3.50
C PHE A 236 19.40 -2.74 -5.00
N LYS A 237 20.39 -2.42 -5.82
CA LYS A 237 20.27 -2.09 -7.25
C LYS A 237 20.91 -3.11 -8.19
N SER A 238 21.63 -4.11 -7.66
CA SER A 238 22.22 -5.18 -8.48
C SER A 238 21.18 -5.94 -9.32
N ILE A 239 21.49 -6.15 -10.61
CA ILE A 239 20.72 -7.01 -11.53
C ILE A 239 21.68 -8.03 -12.17
N GLN A 240 21.49 -9.30 -11.85
CA GLN A 240 22.29 -10.43 -12.36
C GLN A 240 21.48 -11.24 -13.38
N TYR A 241 22.01 -11.39 -14.59
CA TYR A 241 21.43 -12.28 -15.60
C TYR A 241 21.91 -13.73 -15.42
N LEU A 242 20.95 -14.64 -15.31
CA LEU A 242 21.15 -16.08 -15.14
C LEU A 242 20.73 -16.78 -16.43
N LYS A 243 21.65 -16.87 -17.41
CA LYS A 243 21.39 -17.42 -18.76
C LYS A 243 20.74 -18.81 -18.75
N SER A 244 21.04 -19.62 -17.74
CA SER A 244 20.31 -20.84 -17.41
C SER A 244 20.15 -20.92 -15.91
N HIS A 245 18.90 -20.85 -15.45
CA HIS A 245 18.47 -21.14 -14.10
C HIS A 245 17.55 -22.38 -14.13
N LYS A 246 17.58 -23.19 -13.08
CA LYS A 246 16.78 -24.40 -12.97
C LYS A 246 16.29 -24.59 -11.55
N THR A 247 14.99 -24.81 -11.43
CA THR A 247 14.30 -25.21 -10.20
C THR A 247 13.61 -26.56 -10.45
N LYS A 248 12.64 -26.93 -9.62
CA LYS A 248 11.80 -28.12 -9.82
C LYS A 248 10.67 -27.87 -10.84
N SER A 249 10.10 -26.67 -10.86
CA SER A 249 9.02 -26.27 -11.78
C SER A 249 9.46 -25.40 -12.97
N TYR A 250 10.69 -24.89 -12.99
CA TYR A 250 11.20 -24.02 -14.06
C TYR A 250 12.59 -24.42 -14.57
N SER A 251 12.84 -24.22 -15.87
CA SER A 251 14.18 -24.22 -16.45
C SER A 251 14.24 -23.25 -17.64
N GLY A 252 15.13 -22.27 -17.59
CA GLY A 252 15.21 -21.19 -18.57
C GLY A 252 16.05 -20.01 -18.10
N PRO A 253 16.10 -18.89 -18.83
CA PRO A 253 16.83 -17.70 -18.40
C PRO A 253 16.09 -16.97 -17.25
N ALA A 254 16.83 -16.41 -16.30
CA ALA A 254 16.27 -15.67 -15.17
C ALA A 254 17.05 -14.38 -14.88
N LEU A 255 16.47 -13.50 -14.06
CA LEU A 255 17.11 -12.32 -13.48
C LEU A 255 17.06 -12.42 -11.96
N LYS A 256 18.19 -12.26 -11.25
CA LYS A 256 18.20 -11.97 -9.81
C LYS A 256 18.30 -10.46 -9.64
N VAL A 257 17.28 -9.83 -9.03
CA VAL A 257 17.09 -8.37 -8.95
C VAL A 257 17.04 -7.91 -7.50
N GLY A 258 17.86 -6.91 -7.15
CA GLY A 258 17.84 -6.29 -5.82
C GLY A 258 16.54 -5.52 -5.54
N ALA A 259 16.15 -5.42 -4.26
CA ALA A 259 14.88 -4.86 -3.83
C ALA A 259 14.63 -3.38 -4.21
N GLY A 260 15.68 -2.61 -4.46
CA GLY A 260 15.61 -1.21 -4.90
C GLY A 260 15.35 -1.04 -6.40
N VAL A 261 15.39 -2.11 -7.19
CA VAL A 261 15.22 -2.06 -8.66
C VAL A 261 13.80 -1.57 -9.02
N ILE A 262 13.73 -0.58 -9.91
CA ILE A 262 12.48 0.00 -10.46
C ILE A 262 12.17 -0.53 -11.87
N GLY A 263 10.97 -0.22 -12.39
CA GLY A 263 10.50 -0.68 -13.70
C GLY A 263 11.44 -0.36 -14.87
N SER A 264 11.93 0.88 -14.97
CA SER A 264 12.89 1.28 -16.02
C SER A 264 14.20 0.48 -15.95
N GLU A 265 14.82 0.39 -14.76
CA GLU A 265 16.05 -0.37 -14.53
C GLU A 265 15.91 -1.86 -14.91
N LEU A 266 14.75 -2.46 -14.65
CA LEU A 266 14.45 -3.84 -15.08
C LEU A 266 14.44 -3.96 -16.61
N TYR A 267 13.74 -3.07 -17.32
CA TYR A 267 13.55 -3.20 -18.77
C TYR A 267 14.81 -2.82 -19.56
N GLU A 268 15.58 -1.82 -19.10
CA GLU A 268 16.91 -1.51 -19.63
C GLU A 268 17.85 -2.72 -19.50
N ALA A 269 17.83 -3.42 -18.36
CA ALA A 269 18.59 -4.65 -18.17
C ALA A 269 18.08 -5.81 -19.04
N ALA A 270 16.76 -5.99 -19.18
CA ALA A 270 16.19 -7.04 -20.00
C ALA A 270 16.55 -6.86 -21.49
N GLU A 271 16.45 -5.64 -22.02
CA GLU A 271 16.88 -5.27 -23.38
C GLU A 271 18.38 -5.55 -23.58
N LYS A 272 19.23 -5.09 -22.66
CA LYS A 272 20.68 -5.34 -22.67
C LYS A 272 21.04 -6.82 -22.74
N TYR A 273 20.26 -7.70 -22.09
CA TYR A 273 20.48 -9.14 -22.09
C TYR A 273 19.72 -9.90 -23.20
N GLY A 274 18.99 -9.19 -24.08
CA GLY A 274 18.26 -9.79 -25.21
C GLY A 274 17.05 -10.63 -24.78
N VAL A 275 16.40 -10.27 -23.68
CA VAL A 275 15.27 -11.00 -23.08
C VAL A 275 14.09 -10.08 -22.79
N THR A 276 12.90 -10.67 -22.62
CA THR A 276 11.71 -10.00 -22.08
C THR A 276 11.56 -10.35 -20.61
N ALA A 277 11.17 -9.38 -19.77
CA ALA A 277 10.84 -9.59 -18.35
C ALA A 277 9.46 -8.99 -18.05
N VAL A 278 8.69 -9.60 -17.14
CA VAL A 278 7.35 -9.11 -16.74
C VAL A 278 7.51 -8.09 -15.62
N GLY A 279 7.07 -6.86 -15.84
CA GLY A 279 7.04 -5.77 -14.85
C GLY A 279 5.80 -4.86 -15.02
N GLY A 280 5.73 -3.78 -14.24
CA GLY A 280 4.62 -2.81 -14.32
C GLY A 280 4.66 -1.92 -15.57
N GLU A 281 3.68 -1.04 -15.72
CA GLU A 281 3.78 0.04 -16.71
C GLU A 281 4.70 1.17 -16.24
N GLY A 282 4.65 1.55 -14.94
CA GLY A 282 5.31 2.73 -14.43
C GLY A 282 6.84 2.60 -14.34
N MET A 283 7.54 3.56 -14.96
CA MET A 283 9.00 3.67 -14.98
C MET A 283 9.63 3.65 -13.57
N SER A 284 8.91 4.20 -12.59
CA SER A 284 9.33 4.53 -11.22
C SER A 284 8.75 3.60 -10.16
N VAL A 285 7.89 2.66 -10.55
CA VAL A 285 7.37 1.62 -9.66
C VAL A 285 8.51 0.73 -9.17
N GLY A 286 8.60 0.52 -7.85
CA GLY A 286 9.59 -0.37 -7.24
C GLY A 286 9.25 -1.82 -7.52
N TYR A 287 9.79 -2.35 -8.63
CA TYR A 287 9.53 -3.69 -9.15
C TYR A 287 9.75 -4.76 -8.09
N ALA A 288 10.96 -4.82 -7.55
CA ALA A 288 11.39 -5.77 -6.54
C ALA A 288 10.91 -5.39 -5.11
N GLY A 289 9.66 -4.96 -4.99
CA GLY A 289 9.04 -4.56 -3.73
C GLY A 289 7.53 -4.76 -3.74
N GLY A 290 6.76 -3.71 -3.43
CA GLY A 290 5.30 -3.78 -3.31
C GLY A 290 4.57 -4.25 -4.57
N TYR A 291 5.18 -4.09 -5.75
CA TYR A 291 4.69 -4.61 -7.02
C TYR A 291 4.67 -6.15 -7.04
N LEU A 292 5.84 -6.80 -6.99
CA LEU A 292 5.93 -8.27 -6.93
C LEU A 292 5.24 -8.84 -5.70
N ALA A 293 5.40 -8.22 -4.53
CA ALA A 293 4.78 -8.70 -3.29
C ALA A 293 3.25 -8.60 -3.30
N GLY A 294 2.65 -7.67 -4.05
CA GLY A 294 1.19 -7.49 -4.17
C GLY A 294 0.54 -8.23 -5.33
N GLY A 295 1.33 -8.84 -6.22
CA GLY A 295 0.86 -9.54 -7.42
C GLY A 295 1.48 -8.96 -8.70
N GLY A 296 1.26 -7.66 -8.94
CA GLY A 296 1.84 -6.94 -10.07
C GLY A 296 1.22 -7.29 -11.42
N HIS A 297 0.38 -6.43 -11.97
CA HIS A 297 -0.12 -6.57 -13.34
C HIS A 297 0.91 -6.02 -14.35
N SER A 298 0.81 -6.42 -15.62
CA SER A 298 1.78 -6.06 -16.65
C SER A 298 1.12 -5.95 -18.02
N PRO A 299 1.66 -5.13 -18.95
CA PRO A 299 1.37 -5.25 -20.38
C PRO A 299 1.70 -6.63 -20.97
N LEU A 300 2.45 -7.47 -20.24
CA LEU A 300 2.77 -8.86 -20.57
C LEU A 300 1.93 -9.90 -19.81
N SER A 301 1.07 -9.48 -18.87
CA SER A 301 0.28 -10.43 -18.09
C SER A 301 -0.66 -11.31 -18.90
N PRO A 302 -1.29 -10.84 -20.00
CA PRO A 302 -2.07 -11.71 -20.87
C PRO A 302 -1.27 -12.84 -21.55
N LEU A 303 0.07 -12.72 -21.63
CA LEU A 303 0.94 -13.77 -22.20
C LEU A 303 1.61 -14.64 -21.12
N TYR A 304 2.09 -14.03 -20.03
CA TYR A 304 2.98 -14.69 -19.06
C TYR A 304 2.45 -14.72 -17.61
N GLY A 305 1.31 -14.09 -17.33
CA GLY A 305 0.73 -13.98 -15.99
C GLY A 305 1.25 -12.78 -15.18
N MET A 306 0.93 -12.76 -13.89
CA MET A 306 1.26 -11.66 -12.99
C MET A 306 2.78 -11.63 -12.70
N GLY A 307 3.32 -10.50 -12.25
CA GLY A 307 4.72 -10.40 -11.82
C GLY A 307 5.08 -11.45 -10.74
N ALA A 308 4.18 -11.66 -9.78
CA ALA A 308 4.29 -12.68 -8.74
C ALA A 308 4.22 -14.12 -9.26
N ASP A 309 3.77 -14.36 -10.49
CA ASP A 309 3.83 -15.68 -11.14
C ASP A 309 5.22 -15.97 -11.72
N GLN A 310 6.10 -14.97 -11.79
CA GLN A 310 7.47 -15.10 -12.29
C GLN A 310 8.50 -15.42 -11.21
N ILE A 311 8.13 -15.36 -9.93
CA ILE A 311 9.08 -15.52 -8.81
C ILE A 311 9.50 -16.99 -8.70
N LEU A 312 10.81 -17.21 -8.60
CA LEU A 312 11.49 -18.51 -8.48
C LEU A 312 12.15 -18.68 -7.09
N SER A 313 12.72 -17.60 -6.56
CA SER A 313 13.17 -17.49 -5.17
C SER A 313 13.17 -16.03 -4.69
N LEU A 314 13.30 -15.83 -3.38
CA LEU A 314 13.51 -14.54 -2.73
C LEU A 314 14.58 -14.69 -1.64
N GLU A 315 15.36 -13.65 -1.39
CA GLU A 315 16.26 -13.56 -0.23
C GLU A 315 15.69 -12.54 0.77
N VAL A 316 15.48 -12.93 2.03
CA VAL A 316 14.58 -12.23 2.96
C VAL A 316 15.19 -12.11 4.35
N VAL A 317 15.07 -10.95 4.99
CA VAL A 317 15.30 -10.79 6.44
C VAL A 317 13.96 -10.91 7.19
N THR A 318 13.84 -11.89 8.08
CA THR A 318 12.60 -12.19 8.83
C THR A 318 12.45 -11.35 10.11
N ALA A 319 11.27 -11.39 10.74
CA ALA A 319 10.94 -10.55 11.91
C ALA A 319 11.85 -10.78 13.13
N ASP A 320 12.48 -11.96 13.20
CA ASP A 320 13.44 -12.36 14.23
C ASP A 320 14.90 -11.99 13.89
N GLY A 321 15.15 -11.32 12.75
CA GLY A 321 16.47 -10.80 12.36
C GLY A 321 17.35 -11.73 11.53
N ARG A 322 16.86 -12.89 11.11
CA ARG A 322 17.63 -13.85 10.29
C ARG A 322 17.50 -13.56 8.80
N PHE A 323 18.60 -13.71 8.06
CA PHE A 323 18.61 -13.67 6.60
C PHE A 323 18.44 -15.09 6.04
N ILE A 324 17.45 -15.31 5.18
CA ILE A 324 17.08 -16.63 4.66
C ILE A 324 16.61 -16.59 3.19
N THR A 325 16.87 -17.68 2.47
CA THR A 325 16.29 -17.95 1.15
C THR A 325 14.89 -18.54 1.27
N ALA A 326 13.95 -18.09 0.43
CA ALA A 326 12.63 -18.67 0.25
C ALA A 326 12.42 -19.09 -1.21
N SER A 327 12.01 -20.32 -1.46
CA SER A 327 11.81 -20.92 -2.78
C SER A 327 10.72 -22.01 -2.77
N GLU A 328 10.47 -22.65 -3.91
CA GLU A 328 9.55 -23.80 -3.96
C GLU A 328 10.02 -25.03 -3.17
N ASP A 329 11.28 -25.09 -2.75
CA ASP A 329 11.87 -26.19 -1.95
C ASP A 329 12.31 -25.76 -0.54
N GLN A 330 12.55 -24.46 -0.28
CA GLN A 330 12.99 -23.92 1.03
C GLN A 330 12.04 -22.85 1.56
N ASN A 331 11.71 -22.88 2.86
CA ASN A 331 10.81 -21.90 3.51
C ASN A 331 9.49 -21.67 2.72
N ARG A 332 8.94 -22.77 2.18
CA ARG A 332 7.86 -22.81 1.17
C ARG A 332 6.61 -22.00 1.53
N ASP A 333 6.27 -21.94 2.82
CA ASP A 333 5.17 -21.12 3.34
C ASP A 333 5.41 -19.62 3.10
N LEU A 334 6.62 -19.14 3.42
CA LEU A 334 7.02 -17.75 3.27
C LEU A 334 7.21 -17.39 1.79
N PHE A 335 7.76 -18.31 0.99
CA PHE A 335 7.82 -18.19 -0.47
C PHE A 335 6.44 -17.95 -1.08
N TRP A 336 5.46 -18.78 -0.71
CA TRP A 336 4.09 -18.66 -1.17
C TRP A 336 3.46 -17.32 -0.75
N ALA A 337 3.62 -16.93 0.52
CA ALA A 337 3.03 -15.71 1.07
C ALA A 337 3.63 -14.42 0.49
N LEU A 338 4.94 -14.36 0.28
CA LEU A 338 5.59 -13.19 -0.36
C LEU A 338 5.31 -13.10 -1.86
N SER A 339 4.88 -14.19 -2.50
CA SER A 339 4.50 -14.22 -3.91
C SER A 339 3.04 -13.80 -4.13
N GLY A 340 2.73 -12.55 -3.79
CA GLY A 340 1.41 -11.92 -4.01
C GLY A 340 0.55 -11.66 -2.77
N GLY A 341 1.01 -12.00 -1.57
CA GLY A 341 0.25 -11.84 -0.31
C GLY A 341 0.38 -10.48 0.38
N GLY A 342 1.03 -9.51 -0.26
CA GLY A 342 1.19 -8.13 0.21
C GLY A 342 2.57 -7.82 0.78
N GLY A 343 3.11 -6.66 0.39
CA GLY A 343 4.36 -6.12 0.95
C GLY A 343 4.24 -5.70 2.43
N SER A 344 5.38 -5.41 3.06
CA SER A 344 5.47 -4.90 4.44
C SER A 344 4.73 -5.74 5.50
N THR A 345 4.59 -7.05 5.26
CA THR A 345 3.73 -7.94 6.06
C THR A 345 4.47 -9.16 6.65
N TYR A 346 5.46 -9.75 5.96
CA TYR A 346 6.09 -11.03 6.36
C TYR A 346 7.60 -10.97 6.64
N GLY A 347 8.29 -9.98 6.09
CA GLY A 347 9.76 -9.88 6.08
C GLY A 347 10.20 -8.71 5.21
N VAL A 348 11.50 -8.41 5.20
CA VAL A 348 12.12 -7.47 4.28
C VAL A 348 12.81 -8.27 3.18
N VAL A 349 12.27 -8.24 1.97
CA VAL A 349 12.91 -8.85 0.81
C VAL A 349 14.07 -7.98 0.35
N THR A 350 15.16 -8.62 -0.05
CA THR A 350 16.44 -8.00 -0.46
C THR A 350 16.77 -8.27 -1.92
N SER A 351 16.34 -9.42 -2.45
CA SER A 351 16.21 -9.67 -3.89
C SER A 351 15.12 -10.69 -4.23
N TYR A 352 14.75 -10.71 -5.51
CA TYR A 352 13.92 -11.74 -6.12
C TYR A 352 14.70 -12.39 -7.26
N THR A 353 14.60 -13.71 -7.42
CA THR A 353 14.93 -14.37 -8.69
C THR A 353 13.64 -14.54 -9.49
N VAL A 354 13.58 -13.98 -10.70
CA VAL A 354 12.40 -13.98 -11.57
C VAL A 354 12.69 -14.59 -12.94
N LYS A 355 11.67 -15.23 -13.55
CA LYS A 355 11.74 -15.75 -14.92
C LYS A 355 12.01 -14.62 -15.93
N ALA A 356 12.81 -14.93 -16.94
CA ALA A 356 12.92 -14.16 -18.17
C ALA A 356 12.45 -15.00 -19.37
N PHE A 357 12.13 -14.31 -20.46
CA PHE A 357 11.54 -14.88 -21.68
C PHE A 357 12.34 -14.45 -22.91
N PRO A 358 12.17 -15.09 -24.08
CA PRO A 358 12.73 -14.57 -25.33
C PRO A 358 12.33 -13.11 -25.58
N LYS A 359 13.20 -12.33 -26.24
CA LYS A 359 12.86 -10.99 -26.71
C LYS A 359 11.69 -11.05 -27.70
N ILE A 360 10.62 -10.30 -27.44
CA ILE A 360 9.46 -10.17 -28.34
C ILE A 360 9.35 -8.74 -28.88
N LYS A 361 8.79 -8.61 -30.08
CA LYS A 361 8.28 -7.35 -30.63
C LYS A 361 6.96 -6.92 -29.98
N ALA A 362 6.53 -5.69 -30.19
CA ALA A 362 5.18 -5.24 -29.84
C ALA A 362 4.73 -4.06 -30.72
N ALA A 363 3.41 -3.93 -30.87
CA ALA A 363 2.78 -2.75 -31.46
C ALA A 363 2.09 -1.91 -30.39
N VAL A 364 2.10 -0.59 -30.58
CA VAL A 364 1.52 0.39 -29.65
C VAL A 364 0.60 1.31 -30.43
N MET A 365 -0.58 1.58 -29.88
CA MET A 365 -1.56 2.50 -30.46
C MET A 365 -2.13 3.41 -29.37
N SER A 366 -2.48 4.64 -29.72
CA SER A 366 -3.10 5.60 -28.81
C SER A 366 -4.05 6.53 -29.56
N PHE A 367 -5.18 6.87 -28.93
CA PHE A 367 -6.23 7.69 -29.52
C PHE A 367 -7.13 8.27 -28.42
N SER A 368 -7.93 9.28 -28.76
CA SER A 368 -8.91 9.86 -27.84
C SER A 368 -10.12 10.44 -28.58
N PHE A 369 -11.27 10.45 -27.90
CA PHE A 369 -12.47 11.17 -28.33
C PHE A 369 -13.22 11.73 -27.11
N SER A 370 -13.97 12.81 -27.31
CA SER A 370 -14.65 13.54 -26.23
C SER A 370 -16.06 13.97 -26.64
N THR A 371 -16.95 14.20 -25.67
CA THR A 371 -18.23 14.87 -25.95
C THR A 371 -18.00 16.33 -26.36
N GLY A 372 -18.90 16.86 -27.20
CA GLY A 372 -18.79 18.23 -27.68
C GLY A 372 -19.80 18.57 -28.78
N LYS A 373 -19.45 19.52 -29.65
CA LYS A 373 -20.33 19.99 -30.74
C LYS A 373 -20.63 18.94 -31.82
N THR A 374 -19.77 17.92 -31.96
CA THR A 374 -19.84 16.87 -32.99
C THR A 374 -20.22 15.51 -32.42
N VAL A 375 -19.78 15.18 -31.20
CA VAL A 375 -20.07 13.92 -30.52
C VAL A 375 -21.03 14.19 -29.37
N SER A 376 -22.26 13.68 -29.48
CA SER A 376 -23.24 13.73 -28.39
C SER A 376 -22.86 12.79 -27.24
N TYR A 377 -23.43 13.03 -26.07
CA TYR A 377 -23.30 12.16 -24.91
C TYR A 377 -23.74 10.71 -25.20
N ASP A 378 -24.83 10.51 -25.94
CA ASP A 378 -25.30 9.17 -26.32
C ASP A 378 -24.35 8.48 -27.31
N ALA A 379 -23.80 9.21 -28.29
CA ALA A 379 -22.82 8.69 -29.23
C ALA A 379 -21.51 8.31 -28.52
N PHE A 380 -21.05 9.14 -27.57
CA PHE A 380 -19.90 8.87 -26.72
C PHE A 380 -20.08 7.57 -25.92
N TRP A 381 -21.22 7.41 -25.22
CA TRP A 381 -21.47 6.20 -24.43
C TRP A 381 -21.71 4.96 -25.30
N ALA A 382 -22.33 5.10 -26.48
CA ALA A 382 -22.40 4.00 -27.46
C ALA A 382 -21.01 3.58 -27.97
N ALA A 383 -20.08 4.52 -28.13
CA ALA A 383 -18.70 4.25 -28.53
C ALA A 383 -17.92 3.51 -27.42
N VAL A 384 -17.99 3.98 -26.18
CA VAL A 384 -17.40 3.30 -25.00
C VAL A 384 -18.00 1.89 -24.84
N ARG A 385 -19.32 1.75 -25.05
CA ARG A 385 -20.02 0.45 -25.01
C ARG A 385 -19.46 -0.52 -26.05
N ALA A 386 -19.34 -0.11 -27.31
CA ALA A 386 -18.85 -0.96 -28.39
C ALA A 386 -17.40 -1.45 -28.16
N TYR A 387 -16.59 -0.69 -27.41
CA TYR A 387 -15.26 -1.14 -26.97
C TYR A 387 -15.36 -2.21 -25.88
N TRP A 388 -16.14 -1.98 -24.81
CA TRP A 388 -16.28 -2.97 -23.74
C TRP A 388 -17.01 -4.26 -24.18
N GLU A 389 -17.91 -4.20 -25.16
CA GLU A 389 -18.54 -5.40 -25.78
C GLU A 389 -17.52 -6.27 -26.53
N LEU A 390 -16.44 -5.68 -27.05
CA LEU A 390 -15.35 -6.40 -27.74
C LEU A 390 -14.16 -6.74 -26.83
N LEU A 391 -14.17 -6.33 -25.56
CA LEU A 391 -13.06 -6.56 -24.62
C LEU A 391 -12.59 -8.02 -24.53
N PRO A 392 -13.48 -9.05 -24.51
CA PRO A 392 -13.05 -10.45 -24.51
C PRO A 392 -12.25 -10.86 -25.75
N THR A 393 -12.51 -10.23 -26.90
CA THR A 393 -11.78 -10.49 -28.16
C THR A 393 -10.35 -9.98 -28.08
N PHE A 394 -10.13 -8.81 -27.49
CA PHE A 394 -8.79 -8.23 -27.36
C PHE A 394 -7.99 -8.90 -26.23
N ASN A 395 -8.68 -9.30 -25.15
CA ASN A 395 -8.11 -10.18 -24.12
C ASN A 395 -7.60 -11.51 -24.72
N ASP A 396 -8.36 -12.13 -25.64
CA ASP A 396 -7.98 -13.40 -26.29
C ASP A 396 -6.82 -13.24 -27.28
N ALA A 397 -6.64 -12.04 -27.85
CA ALA A 397 -5.44 -11.68 -28.59
C ALA A 397 -4.22 -11.45 -27.68
N GLY A 398 -4.40 -11.37 -26.36
CA GLY A 398 -3.30 -11.12 -25.41
C GLY A 398 -2.87 -9.66 -25.31
N ASN A 399 -3.75 -8.72 -25.67
CA ASN A 399 -3.50 -7.28 -25.55
C ASN A 399 -3.65 -6.76 -24.11
N TYR A 400 -3.13 -5.54 -23.90
CA TYR A 400 -3.30 -4.74 -22.70
C TYR A 400 -3.74 -3.31 -23.06
N GLU A 401 -4.96 -2.92 -22.69
CA GLU A 401 -5.55 -1.65 -23.05
C GLU A 401 -5.64 -0.67 -21.87
N TYR A 402 -4.69 0.25 -21.71
CA TYR A 402 -4.79 1.34 -20.73
C TYR A 402 -5.69 2.45 -21.30
N TRP A 403 -6.90 2.55 -20.74
CA TRP A 403 -7.86 3.61 -21.05
C TRP A 403 -8.20 4.48 -19.82
N THR A 404 -8.70 5.69 -20.09
CA THR A 404 -9.18 6.64 -19.09
C THR A 404 -10.49 7.27 -19.54
N LEU A 405 -11.44 7.45 -18.62
CA LEU A 405 -12.65 8.23 -18.85
C LEU A 405 -12.71 9.34 -17.79
N LEU A 406 -12.45 10.58 -18.21
CA LEU A 406 -12.26 11.72 -17.31
C LEU A 406 -13.13 12.92 -17.71
N HIS A 407 -13.54 13.69 -16.69
CA HIS A 407 -14.29 14.93 -16.86
C HIS A 407 -13.33 16.09 -17.11
N GLY A 408 -13.60 16.88 -18.15
CA GLY A 408 -12.88 18.10 -18.50
C GLY A 408 -13.68 19.36 -18.16
N GLU A 409 -13.29 20.48 -18.77
CA GLU A 409 -14.03 21.74 -18.64
C GLU A 409 -15.48 21.60 -19.15
N SER A 410 -16.40 22.36 -18.55
CA SER A 410 -17.84 22.35 -18.85
C SER A 410 -18.49 20.95 -18.85
N ASP A 411 -17.99 20.03 -18.01
CA ASP A 411 -18.45 18.64 -17.89
C ASP A 411 -18.35 17.83 -19.20
N THR A 412 -17.33 18.12 -20.01
CA THR A 412 -16.96 17.30 -21.16
C THR A 412 -16.45 15.93 -20.70
N LEU A 413 -16.96 14.84 -21.27
CA LEU A 413 -16.45 13.50 -21.04
C LEU A 413 -15.35 13.22 -22.06
N ASN A 414 -14.21 12.71 -21.61
CA ASN A 414 -13.04 12.45 -22.43
C ASN A 414 -12.65 10.97 -22.29
N PHE A 415 -12.74 10.20 -23.37
CA PHE A 415 -12.21 8.84 -23.44
C PHE A 415 -10.83 8.88 -24.11
N GLY A 416 -9.80 8.43 -23.39
CA GLY A 416 -8.44 8.28 -23.88
C GLY A 416 -8.00 6.82 -23.83
N MET A 417 -7.20 6.41 -24.81
CA MET A 417 -6.49 5.14 -24.85
C MET A 417 -5.00 5.46 -25.00
N ALA A 418 -4.22 5.19 -23.96
CA ALA A 418 -2.86 5.71 -23.80
C ALA A 418 -2.02 4.81 -22.86
N PRO A 419 -1.52 3.66 -23.33
CA PRO A 419 -1.68 3.09 -24.67
C PRO A 419 -2.60 1.87 -24.73
N TRP A 420 -3.03 1.56 -25.95
CA TRP A 420 -3.33 0.19 -26.37
C TRP A 420 -2.00 -0.50 -26.68
N PHE A 421 -1.67 -1.56 -25.95
CA PHE A 421 -0.41 -2.28 -26.06
C PHE A 421 -0.65 -3.71 -26.55
N ALA A 422 -0.06 -4.07 -27.68
CA ALA A 422 -0.21 -5.39 -28.31
C ALA A 422 1.14 -6.13 -28.31
N PRO A 423 1.45 -6.90 -27.24
CA PRO A 423 2.70 -7.64 -27.16
C PRO A 423 2.71 -8.77 -28.20
N ASN A 424 3.88 -9.08 -28.75
CA ASN A 424 4.10 -10.09 -29.79
C ASN A 424 3.41 -9.81 -31.16
N HIS A 425 2.67 -8.70 -31.31
CA HIS A 425 1.99 -8.32 -32.55
C HIS A 425 2.82 -7.37 -33.43
N THR A 426 2.57 -7.42 -34.74
CA THR A 426 2.81 -6.28 -35.66
C THR A 426 1.70 -5.24 -35.56
N LEU A 427 1.98 -4.03 -36.04
CA LEU A 427 0.97 -2.99 -36.21
C LEU A 427 -0.08 -3.37 -37.27
N ALA A 428 0.28 -4.22 -38.25
CA ALA A 428 -0.69 -4.74 -39.23
C ALA A 428 -1.73 -5.68 -38.58
N GLU A 429 -1.29 -6.57 -37.70
CA GLU A 429 -2.17 -7.47 -36.94
C GLU A 429 -3.04 -6.68 -35.95
N LEU A 430 -2.46 -5.72 -35.22
CA LEU A 430 -3.23 -4.84 -34.33
C LEU A 430 -4.29 -4.02 -35.10
N LYS A 431 -3.94 -3.46 -36.26
CA LYS A 431 -4.91 -2.75 -37.13
C LYS A 431 -6.05 -3.63 -37.59
N ALA A 432 -5.78 -4.88 -37.98
CA ALA A 432 -6.82 -5.81 -38.38
C ALA A 432 -7.77 -6.14 -37.21
N LEU A 433 -7.22 -6.31 -36.00
CA LEU A 433 -7.95 -6.60 -34.78
C LEU A 433 -8.87 -5.46 -34.33
N VAL A 434 -8.44 -4.19 -34.40
CA VAL A 434 -9.27 -3.03 -34.00
C VAL A 434 -10.19 -2.50 -35.10
N ALA A 435 -10.05 -2.98 -36.35
CA ALA A 435 -10.86 -2.50 -37.48
C ALA A 435 -12.39 -2.57 -37.26
N PRO A 436 -12.98 -3.61 -36.63
CA PRO A 436 -14.42 -3.66 -36.36
C PRO A 436 -14.87 -2.54 -35.42
N LEU A 437 -14.11 -2.30 -34.33
CA LEU A 437 -14.37 -1.22 -33.37
C LEU A 437 -14.31 0.15 -34.03
N PHE A 438 -13.26 0.40 -34.81
CA PHE A 438 -13.08 1.66 -35.52
C PHE A 438 -14.13 1.87 -36.63
N SER A 439 -14.71 0.80 -37.19
CA SER A 439 -15.85 0.90 -38.10
C SER A 439 -17.14 1.27 -37.36
N ALA A 440 -17.40 0.68 -36.19
CA ALA A 440 -18.54 1.02 -35.35
C ALA A 440 -18.47 2.50 -34.89
N TRP A 441 -17.32 2.96 -34.41
CA TRP A 441 -17.09 4.35 -34.02
C TRP A 441 -17.30 5.34 -35.17
N LYS A 442 -16.88 5.01 -36.40
CA LYS A 442 -17.16 5.84 -37.59
C LYS A 442 -18.65 5.91 -37.92
N SER A 443 -19.41 4.81 -37.75
CA SER A 443 -20.87 4.83 -37.94
C SER A 443 -21.62 5.63 -36.86
N LEU A 444 -21.05 5.74 -35.66
CA LEU A 444 -21.53 6.62 -34.58
C LEU A 444 -21.08 8.08 -34.74
N GLY A 445 -20.37 8.43 -35.83
CA GLY A 445 -19.87 9.79 -36.08
C GLY A 445 -18.66 10.20 -35.22
N ILE A 446 -18.05 9.27 -34.48
CA ILE A 446 -16.88 9.55 -33.63
C ILE A 446 -15.67 9.87 -34.50
N GLN A 447 -15.07 11.04 -34.24
CA GLN A 447 -13.82 11.48 -34.86
C GLN A 447 -12.69 11.35 -33.84
N PHE A 448 -11.64 10.63 -34.21
CA PHE A 448 -10.48 10.36 -33.39
C PHE A 448 -9.24 10.26 -34.28
N ASN A 449 -8.10 10.75 -33.79
CA ASN A 449 -6.81 10.56 -34.43
C ASN A 449 -6.09 9.38 -33.76
N VAL A 450 -5.36 8.61 -34.56
CA VAL A 450 -4.59 7.44 -34.09
C VAL A 450 -3.10 7.77 -34.19
N VAL A 451 -2.40 7.66 -33.07
CA VAL A 451 -0.93 7.62 -32.99
C VAL A 451 -0.53 6.16 -32.82
N GLU A 452 0.47 5.70 -33.55
CA GLU A 452 0.78 4.27 -33.64
C GLU A 452 2.26 4.02 -33.96
N SER A 453 2.78 2.88 -33.49
CA SER A 453 4.15 2.43 -33.77
C SER A 453 4.31 0.91 -33.63
N GLU A 454 5.35 0.36 -34.26
CA GLU A 454 5.80 -1.03 -34.11
C GLU A 454 7.27 -1.03 -33.68
N HIS A 455 7.64 -1.94 -32.78
CA HIS A 455 8.99 -2.01 -32.22
C HIS A 455 9.49 -3.46 -32.17
N ASP A 456 10.74 -3.67 -32.59
CA ASP A 456 11.44 -4.96 -32.49
C ASP A 456 11.75 -5.40 -31.04
N SER A 457 11.32 -4.63 -30.04
CA SER A 457 11.40 -5.03 -28.63
C SER A 457 10.26 -4.52 -27.78
N PHE A 458 9.92 -5.32 -26.76
CA PHE A 458 9.04 -4.91 -25.68
C PHE A 458 9.50 -3.62 -25.00
N HIS A 459 10.81 -3.43 -24.76
CA HIS A 459 11.33 -2.23 -24.11
C HIS A 459 11.14 -0.96 -24.96
N GLY A 460 11.37 -1.04 -26.28
CA GLY A 460 11.12 0.07 -27.20
C GLY A 460 9.65 0.47 -27.25
N ALA A 461 8.76 -0.52 -27.38
CA ALA A 461 7.32 -0.30 -27.29
C ALA A 461 6.88 0.26 -25.94
N TRP A 462 7.42 -0.27 -24.84
CA TRP A 462 7.11 0.19 -23.48
C TRP A 462 7.52 1.65 -23.28
N ALA A 463 8.74 2.02 -23.67
CA ALA A 463 9.22 3.40 -23.58
C ALA A 463 8.47 4.39 -24.50
N ALA A 464 7.86 3.90 -25.59
CA ALA A 464 7.01 4.70 -26.47
C ALA A 464 5.55 4.82 -25.97
N GLY A 465 5.05 3.81 -25.25
CA GLY A 465 3.67 3.75 -24.76
C GLY A 465 3.44 4.28 -23.35
N PHE A 466 4.43 4.16 -22.45
CA PHE A 466 4.28 4.47 -21.03
C PHE A 466 5.26 5.59 -20.61
N PRO A 467 4.84 6.87 -20.70
CA PRO A 467 5.66 8.00 -20.23
C PRO A 467 5.78 8.01 -18.70
N ARG A 468 6.72 8.81 -18.17
CA ARG A 468 6.94 8.95 -16.73
C ARG A 468 5.68 9.40 -16.00
N GLU A 469 5.42 8.76 -14.87
CA GLU A 469 4.23 8.93 -14.04
C GLU A 469 4.23 10.31 -13.36
N THR A 470 3.08 11.00 -13.39
CA THR A 470 2.88 12.27 -12.68
C THR A 470 2.43 11.99 -11.25
N VAL A 471 3.23 12.43 -10.28
CA VAL A 471 3.02 12.17 -8.83
C VAL A 471 2.79 13.45 -8.02
N GLY A 472 2.88 13.37 -6.68
CA GLY A 472 2.87 14.52 -5.77
C GLY A 472 1.47 15.03 -5.39
N ARG A 473 0.40 14.46 -5.94
CA ARG A 473 -0.98 14.90 -5.68
C ARG A 473 -1.42 14.64 -4.24
N ALA A 474 -1.94 15.68 -3.61
CA ALA A 474 -2.48 15.67 -2.25
C ALA A 474 -4.04 15.72 -2.21
N SER A 475 -4.66 15.78 -3.39
CA SER A 475 -6.04 16.19 -3.68
C SER A 475 -6.93 15.06 -4.21
N THR A 476 -6.40 13.83 -4.26
CA THR A 476 -7.01 12.68 -4.94
C THR A 476 -7.03 11.45 -4.02
N LYS A 477 -8.07 10.61 -4.11
CA LYS A 477 -8.13 9.24 -3.56
C LYS A 477 -8.65 8.27 -4.61
N THR A 478 -8.10 7.05 -4.63
CA THR A 478 -8.52 5.97 -5.53
C THR A 478 -9.28 4.85 -4.81
N ALA A 479 -9.99 4.06 -5.60
CA ALA A 479 -10.55 2.76 -5.27
C ALA A 479 -10.60 1.93 -6.56
N GLY A 480 -10.60 0.59 -6.51
CA GLY A 480 -10.64 -0.20 -7.75
C GLY A 480 -11.27 -1.58 -7.60
N ARG A 481 -11.64 -2.18 -8.73
CA ARG A 481 -12.33 -3.47 -8.83
C ARG A 481 -11.88 -4.29 -10.03
N LEU A 482 -11.73 -5.60 -9.84
CA LEU A 482 -11.56 -6.59 -10.91
C LEU A 482 -12.94 -7.03 -11.40
N PHE A 483 -13.17 -6.93 -12.70
CA PHE A 483 -14.41 -7.38 -13.35
C PHE A 483 -14.16 -8.74 -14.03
N PRO A 484 -14.86 -9.81 -13.58
CA PRO A 484 -14.77 -11.12 -14.19
C PRO A 484 -15.13 -11.11 -15.68
N ARG A 485 -14.54 -12.01 -16.46
CA ARG A 485 -14.79 -12.15 -17.90
C ARG A 485 -16.25 -12.45 -18.22
N GLU A 486 -16.96 -13.16 -17.35
CA GLU A 486 -18.40 -13.40 -17.48
C GLU A 486 -19.24 -12.11 -17.50
N ASN A 487 -18.76 -11.00 -16.90
CA ASN A 487 -19.40 -9.70 -16.99
C ASN A 487 -19.40 -9.10 -18.41
N PHE A 488 -18.55 -9.61 -19.31
CA PHE A 488 -18.44 -9.17 -20.70
C PHE A 488 -18.92 -10.23 -21.70
N GLN A 489 -19.36 -11.40 -21.22
CA GLN A 489 -19.86 -12.51 -22.04
C GLN A 489 -21.36 -12.77 -21.85
N ASP A 490 -21.91 -12.55 -20.65
CA ASP A 490 -23.36 -12.60 -20.40
C ASP A 490 -23.98 -11.22 -20.64
N PRO A 491 -24.95 -11.05 -21.58
CA PRO A 491 -25.54 -9.74 -21.88
C PRO A 491 -26.26 -9.06 -20.70
N THR A 492 -26.77 -9.84 -19.75
CA THR A 492 -27.45 -9.31 -18.54
C THR A 492 -26.43 -8.81 -17.52
N LYS A 493 -25.31 -9.53 -17.34
CA LYS A 493 -24.18 -9.06 -16.53
C LYS A 493 -23.49 -7.86 -17.19
N PHE A 494 -23.37 -7.86 -18.52
CA PHE A 494 -22.78 -6.75 -19.27
C PHE A 494 -23.57 -5.46 -19.12
N ASN A 495 -24.88 -5.47 -19.35
CA ASN A 495 -25.71 -4.26 -19.19
C ASN A 495 -25.58 -3.69 -17.76
N LYS A 496 -25.70 -4.52 -16.73
CA LYS A 496 -25.50 -4.08 -15.32
C LYS A 496 -24.10 -3.54 -15.05
N THR A 497 -23.07 -4.12 -15.68
CA THR A 497 -21.67 -3.68 -15.54
C THR A 497 -21.44 -2.34 -16.23
N PHE A 498 -21.95 -2.19 -17.46
CA PHE A 498 -21.96 -0.94 -18.20
C PHE A 498 -22.65 0.17 -17.39
N ASP A 499 -23.85 -0.09 -16.89
CA ASP A 499 -24.63 0.87 -16.09
C ASP A 499 -23.91 1.26 -14.79
N ALA A 500 -23.25 0.31 -14.12
CA ALA A 500 -22.48 0.58 -12.89
C ALA A 500 -21.18 1.38 -13.13
N LEU A 501 -20.51 1.17 -14.25
CA LEU A 501 -19.34 1.95 -14.68
C LEU A 501 -19.76 3.36 -15.11
N LYS A 502 -20.79 3.45 -15.96
CA LYS A 502 -21.34 4.70 -16.49
C LYS A 502 -21.90 5.60 -15.39
N SER A 503 -22.70 5.04 -14.48
CA SER A 503 -23.28 5.77 -13.35
C SER A 503 -22.22 6.42 -12.44
N LEU A 504 -21.01 5.83 -12.34
CA LEU A 504 -19.92 6.45 -11.58
C LEU A 504 -19.44 7.74 -12.24
N SER A 505 -19.27 7.74 -13.57
CA SER A 505 -18.95 8.95 -14.34
C SER A 505 -20.11 9.95 -14.34
N ASP A 506 -21.36 9.52 -14.49
CA ASP A 506 -22.53 10.41 -14.41
C ASP A 506 -22.66 11.12 -13.04
N ASN A 507 -22.00 10.63 -12.00
CA ASN A 507 -21.90 11.27 -10.68
C ASN A 507 -20.61 12.11 -10.49
N GLY A 508 -19.86 12.38 -11.56
CA GLY A 508 -18.62 13.17 -11.55
C GLY A 508 -17.39 12.43 -11.02
N GLY A 509 -17.34 11.10 -11.16
CA GLY A 509 -16.20 10.28 -10.77
C GLY A 509 -15.33 9.87 -11.95
N GLY A 510 -14.01 10.05 -11.83
CA GLY A 510 -13.06 9.66 -12.88
C GLY A 510 -12.86 8.15 -12.95
N LEU A 511 -12.59 7.63 -14.15
CA LEU A 511 -12.22 6.23 -14.40
C LEU A 511 -10.82 6.13 -15.02
N ILE A 512 -10.04 5.22 -14.50
CA ILE A 512 -8.86 4.63 -15.15
C ILE A 512 -9.14 3.15 -15.29
N GLY A 513 -8.78 2.51 -16.39
CA GLY A 513 -9.01 1.09 -16.56
C GLY A 513 -8.10 0.42 -17.56
N PHE A 514 -8.09 -0.90 -17.46
CA PHE A 514 -7.17 -1.79 -18.14
C PHE A 514 -7.97 -2.95 -18.70
N GLY A 515 -7.98 -3.12 -20.02
CA GLY A 515 -8.24 -4.44 -20.60
C GLY A 515 -7.05 -5.33 -20.28
N ILE A 516 -7.28 -6.42 -19.54
CA ILE A 516 -6.20 -7.30 -19.04
C ILE A 516 -6.75 -8.62 -18.50
N THR A 517 -6.02 -9.71 -18.74
CA THR A 517 -6.22 -11.01 -18.08
C THR A 517 -5.02 -11.36 -17.19
N GLY A 518 -5.23 -12.25 -16.22
CA GLY A 518 -4.17 -12.80 -15.37
C GLY A 518 -3.26 -13.84 -16.03
N GLY A 519 -3.22 -13.88 -17.38
CA GLY A 519 -2.51 -14.86 -18.20
C GLY A 519 -3.35 -16.09 -18.60
N PRO A 520 -2.85 -16.96 -19.48
CA PRO A 520 -3.58 -18.14 -19.96
C PRO A 520 -3.48 -19.36 -19.02
N GLY A 521 -2.59 -19.29 -18.02
CA GLY A 521 -2.23 -20.42 -17.17
C GLY A 521 -1.35 -21.48 -17.87
N PRO A 522 -1.04 -22.60 -17.19
CA PRO A 522 -1.36 -22.90 -15.80
C PRO A 522 -0.59 -21.99 -14.83
N TYR A 523 -1.25 -21.63 -13.72
CA TYR A 523 -0.68 -20.71 -12.71
C TYR A 523 0.11 -21.47 -11.63
N PRO A 524 1.18 -20.90 -11.07
CA PRO A 524 1.85 -21.46 -9.88
C PRO A 524 0.97 -21.36 -8.63
N ASP A 525 1.17 -22.24 -7.64
CA ASP A 525 0.60 -22.03 -6.29
C ASP A 525 1.35 -20.88 -5.62
N ASN A 526 0.73 -19.71 -5.62
CA ASN A 526 1.21 -18.50 -4.95
C ASN A 526 0.05 -17.73 -4.30
N ALA A 527 0.35 -16.64 -3.60
CA ALA A 527 -0.63 -15.86 -2.86
C ALA A 527 -1.47 -14.87 -3.70
N VAL A 528 -1.19 -14.71 -5.00
CA VAL A 528 -1.93 -13.80 -5.91
C VAL A 528 -3.44 -13.99 -5.77
N ASN A 529 -4.17 -12.87 -5.63
CA ASN A 529 -5.63 -12.84 -5.54
C ASN A 529 -6.27 -13.67 -6.67
N PRO A 530 -7.08 -14.71 -6.37
CA PRO A 530 -7.61 -15.60 -7.39
C PRO A 530 -8.52 -14.89 -8.41
N ALA A 531 -9.13 -13.75 -8.05
CA ALA A 531 -9.96 -12.98 -8.97
C ALA A 531 -9.22 -12.46 -10.21
N TRP A 532 -7.87 -12.40 -10.21
CA TRP A 532 -7.09 -12.10 -11.41
C TRP A 532 -7.19 -13.18 -12.50
N ARG A 533 -7.47 -14.43 -12.14
CA ARG A 533 -7.43 -15.57 -13.07
C ARG A 533 -8.63 -15.59 -14.01
N ASP A 534 -9.74 -15.01 -13.57
CA ASP A 534 -11.00 -14.91 -14.29
C ASP A 534 -11.30 -13.47 -14.74
N ALA A 535 -10.39 -12.50 -14.53
CA ALA A 535 -10.60 -11.10 -14.88
C ALA A 535 -10.44 -10.84 -16.39
N ALA A 536 -11.28 -9.95 -16.91
CA ALA A 536 -11.14 -9.34 -18.24
C ALA A 536 -10.77 -7.84 -18.17
N MET A 537 -11.09 -7.21 -17.03
CA MET A 537 -10.83 -5.80 -16.80
C MET A 537 -10.41 -5.53 -15.36
N TRP A 538 -9.37 -4.71 -15.18
CA TRP A 538 -9.06 -4.02 -13.93
C TRP A 538 -9.46 -2.56 -14.10
N ALA A 539 -10.21 -1.98 -13.15
CA ALA A 539 -10.56 -0.56 -13.21
C ALA A 539 -10.47 0.12 -11.84
N ILE A 540 -10.12 1.40 -11.89
CA ILE A 540 -9.89 2.30 -10.76
C ILE A 540 -10.84 3.48 -10.90
N SER A 541 -11.67 3.69 -9.88
CA SER A 541 -12.40 4.94 -9.67
C SER A 541 -11.51 5.96 -8.95
N VAL A 542 -11.59 7.21 -9.40
CA VAL A 542 -10.86 8.36 -8.86
C VAL A 542 -11.86 9.35 -8.26
N VAL A 543 -11.65 9.72 -6.99
CA VAL A 543 -12.36 10.85 -6.36
C VAL A 543 -11.37 11.97 -6.04
N ASP A 544 -11.61 13.12 -6.66
CA ASP A 544 -10.89 14.35 -6.35
C ASP A 544 -11.64 15.24 -5.35
N PHE A 545 -10.87 16.10 -4.69
CA PHE A 545 -11.29 17.14 -3.77
C PHE A 545 -10.36 18.36 -3.87
N PRO A 546 -10.86 19.60 -3.73
CA PRO A 546 -10.03 20.79 -3.86
C PRO A 546 -8.82 20.81 -2.93
N GLU A 547 -7.74 21.44 -3.36
CA GLU A 547 -6.58 21.66 -2.49
C GLU A 547 -6.96 22.53 -1.28
N GLY A 548 -6.25 22.35 -0.17
CA GLY A 548 -6.61 22.94 1.13
C GLY A 548 -7.86 22.35 1.81
N SER A 549 -8.63 21.44 1.17
CA SER A 549 -9.82 20.82 1.77
C SER A 549 -9.60 20.28 3.19
N SER A 550 -10.59 20.47 4.06
CA SER A 550 -10.56 19.98 5.44
C SER A 550 -10.59 18.45 5.52
N TRP A 551 -10.17 17.88 6.65
CA TRP A 551 -10.17 16.42 6.84
C TRP A 551 -11.58 15.81 6.90
N GLU A 552 -12.56 16.61 7.31
CA GLU A 552 -13.98 16.25 7.38
C GLU A 552 -14.57 16.17 5.96
N PHE A 553 -14.24 17.13 5.08
CA PHE A 553 -14.63 17.07 3.67
C PHE A 553 -14.00 15.87 2.95
N ILE A 554 -12.70 15.63 3.18
CA ILE A 554 -11.99 14.47 2.63
C ILE A 554 -12.56 13.16 3.17
N ALA A 555 -12.95 13.10 4.46
CA ALA A 555 -13.64 11.94 5.03
C ALA A 555 -14.98 11.69 4.34
N GLN A 556 -15.76 12.73 4.02
CA GLN A 556 -17.03 12.59 3.34
C GLN A 556 -16.88 12.19 1.86
N ARG A 557 -15.93 12.77 1.12
CA ARG A 557 -15.61 12.32 -0.26
C ARG A 557 -15.09 10.89 -0.28
N SER A 558 -14.30 10.50 0.72
CA SER A 558 -13.88 9.10 0.92
C SER A 558 -15.06 8.16 1.19
N LYS A 559 -16.06 8.58 2.00
CA LYS A 559 -17.30 7.83 2.23
C LYS A 559 -18.06 7.62 0.92
N THR A 560 -18.27 8.68 0.12
CA THR A 560 -19.00 8.58 -1.15
C THR A 560 -18.33 7.66 -2.16
N LEU A 561 -17.00 7.76 -2.33
CA LEU A 561 -16.26 6.80 -3.15
C LEU A 561 -16.45 5.36 -2.63
N THR A 562 -16.28 5.13 -1.33
CA THR A 562 -16.32 3.78 -0.74
C THR A 562 -17.71 3.15 -0.81
N ASN A 563 -18.76 3.92 -0.50
CA ASN A 563 -20.10 3.41 -0.17
C ASN A 563 -21.14 3.63 -1.28
N ASP A 564 -21.01 4.73 -2.03
CA ASP A 564 -22.02 5.15 -3.00
C ASP A 564 -21.56 4.71 -4.41
N TRP A 565 -20.32 5.03 -4.77
CA TRP A 565 -19.75 4.78 -6.10
C TRP A 565 -19.22 3.35 -6.28
N MET A 566 -18.42 2.86 -5.34
CA MET A 566 -17.85 1.50 -5.43
C MET A 566 -18.83 0.39 -5.03
N LYS A 567 -20.03 0.71 -4.52
CA LYS A 567 -21.03 -0.31 -4.16
C LYS A 567 -21.67 -0.96 -5.40
N PRO A 568 -22.22 -0.22 -6.39
CA PRO A 568 -22.65 -0.81 -7.66
C PRO A 568 -21.60 -1.74 -8.28
N TRP A 569 -20.32 -1.34 -8.26
CA TRP A 569 -19.21 -2.15 -8.78
C TRP A 569 -19.07 -3.49 -8.04
N ARG A 570 -19.15 -3.50 -6.70
CA ARG A 570 -19.16 -4.74 -5.90
C ARG A 570 -20.43 -5.57 -6.11
N ASP A 571 -21.59 -4.92 -6.24
CA ASP A 571 -22.88 -5.58 -6.46
C ASP A 571 -22.94 -6.34 -7.79
N VAL A 572 -22.32 -5.80 -8.85
CA VAL A 572 -22.24 -6.46 -10.18
C VAL A 572 -21.04 -7.41 -10.34
N THR A 573 -20.12 -7.45 -9.37
CA THR A 573 -18.96 -8.37 -9.35
C THR A 573 -18.89 -9.19 -8.05
N PRO A 574 -19.95 -9.95 -7.70
CA PRO A 574 -19.94 -10.80 -6.51
C PRO A 574 -18.82 -11.84 -6.60
N GLY A 575 -18.06 -12.03 -5.50
CA GLY A 575 -16.87 -12.88 -5.49
C GLY A 575 -15.63 -12.27 -6.19
N GLY A 576 -15.82 -11.29 -7.08
CA GLY A 576 -14.75 -10.50 -7.70
C GLY A 576 -13.86 -9.78 -6.68
N GLY A 577 -12.65 -9.43 -7.10
CA GLY A 577 -11.60 -8.87 -6.24
C GLY A 577 -11.29 -7.41 -6.51
N ALA A 578 -10.16 -6.97 -5.96
CA ALA A 578 -9.50 -5.72 -6.24
C ALA A 578 -7.97 -5.89 -6.09
N TYR A 579 -7.17 -5.13 -6.83
CA TYR A 579 -5.73 -5.20 -6.72
C TYR A 579 -5.24 -4.43 -5.49
N ALA A 580 -4.63 -5.15 -4.54
CA ALA A 580 -4.27 -4.62 -3.22
C ALA A 580 -3.32 -3.40 -3.23
N SER A 581 -2.65 -3.09 -4.35
CA SER A 581 -1.75 -1.94 -4.47
C SER A 581 -2.42 -0.64 -4.92
N GLU A 582 -3.61 -0.72 -5.50
CA GLU A 582 -4.35 0.40 -6.13
C GLU A 582 -5.82 0.46 -5.67
N ALA A 583 -6.25 -0.49 -4.83
CA ALA A 583 -7.57 -0.53 -4.22
C ALA A 583 -7.72 0.41 -3.02
N ASP A 584 -8.93 0.51 -2.47
CA ASP A 584 -9.33 1.53 -1.48
C ASP A 584 -8.85 1.26 -0.04
N VAL A 585 -8.12 2.22 0.56
CA VAL A 585 -7.81 2.31 2.02
C VAL A 585 -9.01 2.11 2.97
N THR A 586 -10.24 2.26 2.49
CA THR A 586 -11.50 2.07 3.25
C THR A 586 -12.40 0.94 2.72
N GLU A 587 -11.95 0.11 1.76
CA GLU A 587 -12.70 -1.08 1.29
C GLU A 587 -13.17 -1.96 2.48
N PRO A 588 -14.49 -2.09 2.71
CA PRO A 588 -15.03 -2.77 3.90
C PRO A 588 -14.72 -4.27 3.95
N ASN A 589 -14.63 -4.94 2.79
CA ASN A 589 -14.37 -6.38 2.70
C ASN A 589 -12.95 -6.67 2.17
N PHE A 590 -11.95 -5.89 2.60
CA PHE A 590 -10.57 -5.98 2.08
C PHE A 590 -9.96 -7.40 2.14
N LYS A 591 -10.37 -8.24 3.11
CA LYS A 591 -9.90 -9.63 3.24
C LYS A 591 -10.27 -10.48 2.03
N GLN A 592 -11.54 -10.48 1.63
CA GLN A 592 -11.97 -11.14 0.40
C GLN A 592 -11.50 -10.36 -0.82
N SER A 593 -11.66 -9.03 -0.84
CA SER A 593 -11.43 -8.25 -2.05
C SER A 593 -9.97 -8.25 -2.48
N PHE A 594 -9.00 -8.13 -1.55
CA PHE A 594 -7.58 -7.97 -1.91
C PHE A 594 -6.84 -9.31 -2.07
N TYR A 595 -7.30 -10.37 -1.39
CA TYR A 595 -6.57 -11.65 -1.29
C TYR A 595 -7.40 -12.88 -1.70
N GLY A 596 -8.73 -12.77 -1.68
CA GLY A 596 -9.64 -13.93 -1.76
C GLY A 596 -9.75 -14.65 -0.41
N ALA A 597 -10.98 -14.95 0.03
CA ALA A 597 -11.24 -15.44 1.40
C ALA A 597 -10.44 -16.70 1.77
N ALA A 598 -10.37 -17.70 0.87
CA ALA A 598 -9.63 -18.94 1.13
C ALA A 598 -8.11 -18.74 1.22
N LYS A 599 -7.52 -17.82 0.44
CA LYS A 599 -6.09 -17.51 0.54
C LYS A 599 -5.80 -16.64 1.76
N TYR A 600 -6.71 -15.76 2.18
CA TYR A 600 -6.52 -14.91 3.35
C TYR A 600 -6.26 -15.72 4.63
N GLU A 601 -6.96 -16.83 4.86
CA GLU A 601 -6.75 -17.65 6.06
C GLU A 601 -5.40 -18.40 6.03
N ARG A 602 -4.96 -18.90 4.87
CA ARG A 602 -3.59 -19.45 4.69
C ARG A 602 -2.53 -18.36 4.92
N LEU A 603 -2.73 -17.17 4.35
CA LEU A 603 -1.87 -16.00 4.54
C LEU A 603 -1.79 -15.56 6.01
N LEU A 604 -2.89 -15.63 6.75
CA LEU A 604 -2.97 -15.25 8.16
C LEU A 604 -2.26 -16.28 9.06
N SER A 605 -2.47 -17.57 8.81
CA SER A 605 -1.74 -18.65 9.51
C SER A 605 -0.22 -18.54 9.31
N ILE A 606 0.23 -18.17 8.11
CA ILE A 606 1.65 -17.95 7.82
C ILE A 606 2.16 -16.68 8.53
N LYS A 607 1.38 -15.59 8.55
CA LYS A 607 1.71 -14.36 9.29
C LYS A 607 1.95 -14.65 10.77
N ASP A 608 1.07 -15.45 11.38
CA ASP A 608 1.14 -15.82 12.80
C ASP A 608 2.36 -16.68 13.14
N LYS A 609 2.86 -17.44 12.15
CA LYS A 609 4.05 -18.29 12.25
C LYS A 609 5.37 -17.51 12.07
N VAL A 610 5.42 -16.49 11.22
CA VAL A 610 6.67 -15.77 10.87
C VAL A 610 6.83 -14.40 11.51
N ASP A 611 5.74 -13.78 11.98
CA ASP A 611 5.76 -12.56 12.79
C ASP A 611 4.61 -12.57 13.82
N PRO A 612 4.70 -13.40 14.87
CA PRO A 612 3.72 -13.47 15.95
C PRO A 612 3.61 -12.17 16.75
N THR A 613 4.64 -11.30 16.70
CA THR A 613 4.69 -10.04 17.46
C THR A 613 4.01 -8.86 16.76
N GLY A 614 3.73 -8.98 15.45
CA GLY A 614 3.25 -7.86 14.64
C GLY A 614 4.27 -6.74 14.52
N LEU A 615 5.54 -7.07 14.28
CA LEU A 615 6.59 -6.11 13.93
C LEU A 615 6.31 -5.46 12.57
N PHE A 616 5.95 -6.26 11.58
CA PHE A 616 5.57 -5.80 10.25
C PHE A 616 4.07 -5.48 10.19
N TYR A 617 3.75 -4.22 9.90
CA TYR A 617 2.38 -3.73 9.78
C TYR A 617 2.19 -2.94 8.48
N ALA A 618 1.20 -3.34 7.69
CA ALA A 618 0.69 -2.60 6.53
C ALA A 618 -0.81 -2.33 6.71
N LEU A 619 -1.28 -1.16 6.28
CA LEU A 619 -2.72 -0.85 6.25
C LEU A 619 -3.44 -1.80 5.29
N GLN A 620 -4.51 -2.46 5.76
CA GLN A 620 -5.19 -3.58 5.06
C GLN A 620 -4.26 -4.74 4.66
N GLY A 621 -3.04 -4.80 5.22
CA GLY A 621 -2.19 -5.99 5.18
C GLY A 621 -2.84 -7.15 5.93
N VAL A 622 -2.32 -8.35 5.71
CA VAL A 622 -2.81 -9.56 6.40
C VAL A 622 -2.59 -9.43 7.91
N GLY A 623 -3.65 -9.69 8.68
CA GLY A 623 -3.69 -9.53 10.13
C GLY A 623 -3.82 -8.09 10.65
N SER A 624 -3.81 -7.07 9.78
CA SER A 624 -3.81 -5.65 10.18
C SER A 624 -5.04 -5.19 10.96
N ASP A 625 -6.16 -5.92 10.89
CA ASP A 625 -7.38 -5.62 11.66
C ASP A 625 -7.23 -5.86 13.17
N ARG A 626 -6.22 -6.64 13.59
CA ARG A 626 -5.89 -6.87 15.01
C ARG A 626 -5.42 -5.59 15.71
N CYS A 627 -4.58 -4.80 15.03
CA CYS A 627 -4.02 -3.55 15.55
C CYS A 627 -5.07 -2.43 15.73
N LEU A 628 -6.27 -2.59 15.17
CA LEU A 628 -7.33 -1.58 15.12
C LEU A 628 -8.52 -1.87 16.05
N LYS A 629 -8.71 -3.13 16.47
CA LYS A 629 -9.83 -3.54 17.35
C LYS A 629 -9.70 -3.07 18.81
N GLN A 630 -8.53 -2.57 19.21
CA GLN A 630 -8.32 -2.00 20.54
C GLN A 630 -8.58 -0.49 20.53
N LYS A 631 -9.71 -0.06 21.15
CA LYS A 631 -10.02 1.35 21.38
C LYS A 631 -8.85 2.04 22.12
N GLY A 632 -8.29 3.09 21.52
CA GLY A 632 -7.19 3.89 22.10
C GLY A 632 -5.78 3.55 21.59
N THR A 633 -5.63 2.66 20.61
CA THR A 633 -4.32 2.35 20.01
C THR A 633 -3.65 3.56 19.36
N ARG A 634 -2.42 3.88 19.78
CA ARG A 634 -1.60 4.98 19.23
C ARG A 634 -0.97 4.67 17.86
N PHE A 635 -1.62 3.87 17.01
CA PHE A 635 -1.30 3.86 15.57
C PHE A 635 -1.87 5.13 14.91
N ARG A 636 -1.24 6.29 15.22
CA ARG A 636 -1.53 7.59 14.58
C ARG A 636 -1.07 7.58 13.12
N THR A 637 -1.85 6.95 12.25
CA THR A 637 -1.90 7.36 10.84
C THR A 637 -2.57 8.74 10.77
N PRO A 638 -2.24 9.61 9.80
CA PRO A 638 -3.01 10.85 9.58
C PRO A 638 -4.51 10.58 9.30
N ILE A 639 -4.80 9.38 8.78
CA ILE A 639 -6.13 8.80 8.59
C ILE A 639 -6.89 8.60 9.93
N SER A 640 -6.30 8.85 11.10
CA SER A 640 -7.01 8.69 12.38
C SER A 640 -8.23 9.62 12.50
N SER A 641 -8.21 10.82 11.90
CA SER A 641 -9.39 11.70 11.81
C SER A 641 -10.48 11.08 10.94
N LEU A 642 -10.15 10.65 9.71
CA LEU A 642 -11.06 9.91 8.81
C LEU A 642 -11.66 8.68 9.50
N ARG A 643 -10.84 7.85 10.16
CA ARG A 643 -11.30 6.59 10.76
C ARG A 643 -12.02 6.78 12.10
N GLN A 644 -11.77 7.84 12.86
CA GLN A 644 -12.59 8.19 14.03
C GLN A 644 -13.98 8.71 13.60
N SER A 645 -14.06 9.53 12.55
CA SER A 645 -15.34 10.01 11.98
C SER A 645 -16.09 8.97 11.13
N LEU A 646 -15.46 7.85 10.79
CA LEU A 646 -16.10 6.63 10.27
C LEU A 646 -16.64 5.75 11.41
N ASN A 647 -15.85 5.48 12.45
CA ASN A 647 -16.21 4.55 13.53
C ASN A 647 -17.36 5.04 14.43
N MET A 648 -17.63 6.35 14.51
CA MET A 648 -18.79 6.86 15.25
C MET A 648 -20.12 6.44 14.61
N SER A 649 -20.22 6.42 13.27
CA SER A 649 -21.44 6.02 12.56
C SER A 649 -21.76 4.54 12.77
N PHE A 650 -20.76 3.67 12.58
CA PHE A 650 -20.93 2.21 12.61
C PHE A 650 -21.38 1.63 13.96
N ILE A 651 -21.18 2.36 15.07
CA ILE A 651 -21.61 1.95 16.41
C ILE A 651 -23.04 2.42 16.72
N ALA A 652 -23.56 3.40 16.00
CA ALA A 652 -24.95 3.87 16.12
C ALA A 652 -25.92 2.97 15.34
N GLU A 653 -25.70 2.74 14.04
CA GLU A 653 -26.63 1.97 13.19
C GLU A 653 -26.77 0.50 13.64
N GLN A 654 -25.69 -0.10 14.18
CA GLN A 654 -25.72 -1.46 14.76
C GLN A 654 -26.45 -1.56 16.12
N ARG A 655 -27.12 -0.50 16.60
CA ARG A 655 -27.84 -0.49 17.89
C ARG A 655 -29.35 -0.20 17.83
N GLU A 656 -29.91 0.21 16.69
CA GLU A 656 -31.33 0.62 16.62
C GLU A 656 -32.23 -0.34 15.81
N SER A 657 -31.69 -1.25 15.00
CA SER A 657 -32.47 -2.30 14.32
C SER A 657 -32.76 -3.51 15.24
N GLY A 658 -33.39 -3.28 16.40
CA GLY A 658 -33.32 -4.22 17.53
C GLY A 658 -34.58 -4.56 18.33
N ALA A 659 -35.68 -3.79 18.27
CA ALA A 659 -36.95 -4.17 18.90
C ALA A 659 -38.14 -3.29 18.49
N HIS A 660 -39.10 -3.84 17.73
CA HIS A 660 -40.51 -3.40 17.78
C HIS A 660 -41.43 -4.55 17.37
N GLY A 661 -42.05 -5.21 18.36
CA GLY A 661 -43.20 -6.06 18.16
C GLY A 661 -44.47 -5.33 18.62
N ILE A 662 -45.55 -5.43 17.83
CA ILE A 662 -46.90 -5.03 18.24
C ILE A 662 -47.81 -6.24 18.02
N VAL A 663 -48.63 -6.57 19.02
CA VAL A 663 -49.50 -7.76 19.01
C VAL A 663 -50.93 -7.35 19.35
N SER A 664 -51.84 -7.53 18.38
CA SER A 664 -53.29 -7.71 18.54
C SER A 664 -53.97 -7.58 17.17
N ALA A 665 -55.09 -8.22 16.84
CA ALA A 665 -55.70 -9.47 17.31
C ALA A 665 -56.76 -9.85 16.24
N GLY A 666 -56.97 -11.15 15.95
CA GLY A 666 -57.88 -11.54 14.85
C GLY A 666 -58.30 -13.00 14.90
N TYR A 667 -59.60 -13.24 14.72
CA TYR A 667 -60.27 -14.54 14.84
C TYR A 667 -60.05 -15.48 13.63
N VAL A 668 -60.34 -16.76 13.86
CA VAL A 668 -60.36 -17.90 12.93
C VAL A 668 -61.86 -18.22 12.66
N PRO A 669 -62.35 -18.60 11.44
CA PRO A 669 -62.16 -19.98 10.97
C PRO A 669 -62.21 -20.34 9.44
N GLU A 670 -61.67 -21.54 9.20
CA GLU A 670 -62.15 -22.64 8.31
C GLU A 670 -61.95 -22.72 6.77
N ALA A 671 -61.45 -23.91 6.39
CA ALA A 671 -61.81 -24.81 5.27
C ALA A 671 -61.60 -24.40 3.79
N THR A 672 -60.75 -25.15 3.08
CA THR A 672 -61.19 -26.29 2.22
C THR A 672 -60.00 -27.15 1.71
N ASP A 673 -60.29 -28.34 1.17
CA ASP A 673 -59.35 -29.42 0.83
C ASP A 673 -58.57 -29.31 -0.50
N VAL A 674 -57.54 -30.17 -0.61
CA VAL A 674 -57.05 -31.01 -1.74
C VAL A 674 -55.51 -30.98 -1.77
N GLY A 675 -54.75 -32.09 -1.89
CA GLY A 675 -55.08 -33.52 -1.93
C GLY A 675 -53.99 -34.36 -2.62
N TYR A 676 -53.82 -35.64 -2.21
CA TYR A 676 -53.00 -36.72 -2.82
C TYR A 676 -51.45 -36.79 -2.63
N GLU A 677 -51.05 -37.86 -1.92
CA GLU A 677 -49.99 -38.89 -2.19
C GLU A 677 -48.58 -38.53 -2.73
N GLY A 678 -47.48 -39.24 -2.38
CA GLY A 678 -47.31 -40.39 -1.45
C GLY A 678 -45.93 -41.09 -1.53
N VAL A 679 -45.76 -42.19 -0.76
CA VAL A 679 -44.70 -43.25 -0.89
C VAL A 679 -43.25 -43.00 -0.37
N SER A 680 -43.13 -42.85 0.96
CA SER A 680 -42.42 -43.77 1.90
C SER A 680 -40.87 -44.01 1.96
N ARG A 681 -40.38 -43.94 3.23
CA ARG A 681 -39.40 -44.83 3.95
C ARG A 681 -37.87 -44.75 3.69
N GLY A 682 -37.09 -44.44 4.76
CA GLY A 682 -35.62 -44.37 4.73
C GLY A 682 -34.78 -44.61 6.02
N ARG A 683 -35.37 -45.04 7.16
CA ARG A 683 -34.72 -45.41 8.46
C ARG A 683 -33.98 -44.31 9.28
N LEU A 684 -34.23 -44.32 10.59
CA LEU A 684 -33.35 -43.72 11.63
C LEU A 684 -32.32 -44.76 12.13
N VAL A 685 -31.18 -44.29 12.66
CA VAL A 685 -30.42 -44.96 13.74
C VAL A 685 -30.03 -43.91 14.80
N ARG A 686 -29.96 -44.32 16.07
CA ARG A 686 -29.59 -43.51 17.25
C ARG A 686 -28.12 -43.06 17.16
N ALA A 687 -27.74 -41.81 17.42
CA ALA A 687 -27.83 -41.01 18.66
C ALA A 687 -26.81 -41.41 19.74
N GLY A 688 -26.07 -40.40 20.24
CA GLY A 688 -25.13 -40.50 21.36
C GLY A 688 -25.12 -39.20 22.16
N ILE A 689 -25.15 -39.32 23.50
CA ILE A 689 -25.26 -38.20 24.45
C ILE A 689 -24.19 -38.37 25.52
N SER A 690 -23.42 -37.32 25.82
CA SER A 690 -22.68 -37.03 27.07
C SER A 690 -21.66 -35.91 26.79
N ASN A 691 -21.39 -34.92 27.66
CA ASN A 691 -21.91 -34.67 29.01
C ASN A 691 -22.18 -33.18 29.24
N PHE A 692 -23.12 -32.89 30.13
CA PHE A 692 -23.24 -31.58 30.79
C PHE A 692 -22.15 -31.43 31.86
N VAL A 693 -21.72 -30.19 32.12
CA VAL A 693 -21.32 -29.74 33.46
C VAL A 693 -22.13 -28.50 33.78
N LEU A 694 -22.96 -28.58 34.83
CA LEU A 694 -23.70 -27.47 35.41
C LEU A 694 -22.99 -27.01 36.68
N CYS A 695 -22.94 -25.71 36.90
CA CYS A 695 -22.87 -25.13 38.24
C CYS A 695 -24.04 -24.16 38.40
N PHE A 696 -24.58 -24.08 39.61
CA PHE A 696 -25.92 -23.57 39.90
C PHE A 696 -25.87 -22.22 40.64
N TYR A 697 -26.87 -21.37 40.33
CA TYR A 697 -27.64 -20.55 41.31
C TYR A 697 -26.91 -19.34 41.98
N GLU A 698 -27.59 -18.31 42.53
CA GLU A 698 -29.04 -18.03 42.59
C GLU A 698 -29.42 -16.52 42.60
N LEU A 699 -30.70 -16.28 42.26
CA LEU A 699 -31.68 -15.26 42.67
C LEU A 699 -31.30 -13.89 43.30
N GLY A 700 -32.08 -12.88 42.85
CA GLY A 700 -32.62 -11.78 43.66
C GLY A 700 -32.00 -10.39 43.40
N ALA A 701 -32.76 -9.28 43.35
CA ALA A 701 -34.20 -9.05 43.13
C ALA A 701 -34.40 -7.57 42.71
N CYS A 702 -35.59 -7.17 42.24
CA CYS A 702 -35.84 -5.81 41.76
C CYS A 702 -35.91 -4.74 42.87
N LEU A 703 -35.51 -3.50 42.58
CA LEU A 703 -36.18 -2.28 43.04
C LEU A 703 -35.77 -1.04 42.24
N PHE A 704 -36.76 -0.20 41.92
CA PHE A 704 -36.63 1.12 41.29
C PHE A 704 -37.59 2.05 42.05
N ILE A 705 -37.13 3.17 42.63
CA ILE A 705 -37.94 4.35 43.00
C ILE A 705 -37.04 5.52 43.48
N SER A 706 -37.65 6.72 43.53
CA SER A 706 -37.03 8.05 43.52
C SER A 706 -36.61 8.68 44.87
N TRP A 707 -35.69 9.67 44.77
CA TRP A 707 -35.58 10.93 45.55
C TRP A 707 -35.28 10.90 47.07
N TYR A 708 -34.28 11.69 47.52
CA TYR A 708 -34.51 13.03 48.11
C TYR A 708 -33.22 13.90 48.24
N LEU A 709 -33.34 15.09 48.85
CA LEU A 709 -32.38 16.21 48.91
C LEU A 709 -31.90 16.55 50.35
N LEU A 710 -30.73 17.22 50.45
CA LEU A 710 -30.25 18.08 51.56
C LEU A 710 -29.90 17.37 52.90
N THR A 711 -29.13 17.94 53.85
CA THR A 711 -28.78 19.37 54.12
C THR A 711 -27.31 19.57 54.60
N CYS A 712 -26.91 20.83 54.78
CA CYS A 712 -25.55 21.38 55.01
C CYS A 712 -24.93 21.18 56.42
N ALA A 713 -23.62 21.44 56.51
CA ALA A 713 -22.93 22.09 57.65
C ALA A 713 -21.69 22.88 57.14
N GLU A 714 -21.24 23.91 57.87
CA GLU A 714 -20.31 24.95 57.37
C GLU A 714 -18.97 25.06 58.12
N ASN A 715 -17.99 25.69 57.44
CA ASN A 715 -16.94 26.65 57.91
C ASN A 715 -15.80 26.59 56.85
N GLY A 716 -15.62 27.56 55.95
CA GLY A 716 -15.02 28.89 56.19
C GLY A 716 -13.50 28.80 55.93
N VAL A 717 -12.78 29.70 55.24
CA VAL A 717 -13.01 31.05 54.66
C VAL A 717 -11.99 31.15 53.48
N GLN A 718 -12.14 31.85 52.33
CA GLN A 718 -12.74 33.16 52.05
C GLN A 718 -13.37 33.31 50.63
N GLN A 719 -13.79 34.55 50.36
CA GLN A 719 -14.39 35.22 49.19
C GLN A 719 -13.35 35.54 48.07
N ARG A 720 -13.68 35.97 46.84
CA ARG A 720 -14.95 36.35 46.18
C ARG A 720 -14.78 36.29 44.62
N PRO A 721 -15.87 36.19 43.84
CA PRO A 721 -16.10 37.17 42.78
C PRO A 721 -17.57 37.65 42.69
N CYS A 722 -17.88 38.64 41.84
CA CYS A 722 -19.23 39.20 41.68
C CYS A 722 -19.64 39.35 40.20
N TYR A 723 -20.88 38.92 39.88
CA TYR A 723 -21.96 39.53 39.06
C TYR A 723 -21.63 40.47 37.86
N SER A 724 -22.44 40.54 36.78
CA SER A 724 -23.80 40.01 36.51
C SER A 724 -24.04 39.72 35.01
N ARG A 725 -25.25 39.22 34.66
CA ARG A 725 -25.88 39.34 33.32
C ARG A 725 -26.86 40.53 33.32
N ARG A 726 -27.20 41.08 32.14
CA ARG A 726 -28.59 41.09 31.60
C ARG A 726 -28.72 41.71 30.18
N ASP A 727 -29.39 40.94 29.32
CA ASP A 727 -30.57 41.23 28.48
C ASP A 727 -30.60 42.35 27.39
N ASP A 728 -31.10 41.92 26.22
CA ASP A 728 -31.95 42.60 25.20
C ASP A 728 -31.42 43.38 23.96
N LEU A 729 -32.34 43.42 22.98
CA LEU A 729 -32.32 43.72 21.52
C LEU A 729 -32.34 45.25 21.19
N PRO A 730 -32.25 45.75 19.91
CA PRO A 730 -32.60 45.08 18.64
C PRO A 730 -31.79 45.39 17.32
N VAL A 731 -32.06 44.55 16.31
CA VAL A 731 -32.15 44.75 14.84
C VAL A 731 -31.67 46.08 14.21
N LEU A 732 -30.70 46.01 13.27
CA LEU A 732 -30.84 46.50 11.87
C LEU A 732 -29.69 46.03 10.93
N ASP A 733 -29.75 46.47 9.66
CA ASP A 733 -29.07 45.90 8.47
C ASP A 733 -27.86 46.73 7.96
N MET A 734 -27.21 46.23 6.89
CA MET A 734 -26.30 46.90 5.93
C MET A 734 -24.78 46.99 6.19
N SER A 735 -24.09 45.95 5.71
CA SER A 735 -23.02 46.04 4.70
C SER A 735 -21.58 46.54 5.03
N LYS A 736 -20.62 45.88 4.33
CA LYS A 736 -19.29 46.38 3.87
C LYS A 736 -18.21 46.83 4.87
N SER A 737 -17.15 46.00 4.90
CA SER A 737 -15.75 46.39 4.64
C SER A 737 -14.93 47.21 5.66
N ALA A 738 -14.30 46.47 6.59
CA ALA A 738 -12.85 46.48 6.92
C ALA A 738 -12.17 47.73 7.55
N VAL A 739 -10.97 47.49 8.14
CA VAL A 739 -9.97 48.49 8.62
C VAL A 739 -10.40 49.23 9.92
N GLU A 740 -9.66 49.28 11.04
CA GLU A 740 -8.37 48.68 11.45
C GLU A 740 -8.20 48.68 12.99
N LEU A 741 -7.00 48.28 13.47
CA LEU A 741 -6.37 48.66 14.75
C LEU A 741 -6.92 48.14 16.11
N ALA A 742 -6.32 47.02 16.53
CA ALA A 742 -5.61 46.84 17.81
C ALA A 742 -6.38 46.97 19.16
N LEU A 743 -6.67 45.81 19.76
CA LEU A 743 -5.87 45.30 20.89
C LEU A 743 -5.77 43.76 20.85
#